data_AF-A0A1H6EX13-F1
#
_entry.id   AF-A0A1H6EX13-F1
#
_cell.length_a   1.000
_cell.length_b   1.000
_cell.length_c   1.000
_cell.angle_alpha   90.00
_cell.angle_beta   90.00
_cell.angle_gamma   90.00
#
_symmetry.space_group_name_H-M   'P 1'
#
loop_
_entity.id
_entity.type
_entity.pdbx_description
1 polymer ?
#
loop_
_entity_poly.entity_id
_entity_poly.type
_entity_poly.pdbx_seq_one_letter_code
_entity_poly.pdbx_strand_id
1 'polypeptide(L)'
;MDSYEDNLAPPAEPEWWQVTIRFPGDAGVSPEAAATLSAALTGRRFHFLRKEGGLRLRTDRSVDALLDQLVADKVAAGWVSGIYEAETDAFGGPQGMVIAHAVFCADSPAALAGTGSPDGRERCILLLSAMYRAAGLDPFEVGDVWAKIGDLRPPIDPPAEARRAAAITTMWRLMNADAAQRPDPEPGWVERVAAFEEAGRRLARLAKEGQLKRGLRAVLAHHAIFAFNRNNTPVAEQAAAAWLGWQAAFGDIEPAAVSTSRTSPVAPTSTRMETAISTPVDPTKLREAMVATYIDSGHLRTPEIIDAFRTVERHTFIPEADVEAAYVDDAVPIKHDTGGEMISCISAPSIVATQLEQVGARPGHKILEAGAATGYNAALLGHLVAPTGRVWTIDVDQDLVDTARTHLAAAGAGNVTAVLGDGAAGLPEHAPFDRIQFTVGAGDISTTVLDQLAPGGRLVIPMRLRGSISRSFAFERDGDTWKTVSCEMATFVPLRKGICDDIYTRVQIAGDGDVHLETFSEQQVDREAMPAILDTPAHPAYTGVKFRQGDPWQWVYLWLACVLPNGLSRMPGRRAGFTPHFAWGSMAALDGDTLAYLTIREGQDTEGRFWAIGVIGHGPRAAVLAEQVATAIEEWERDYGNHAPAPGFRMATGDSRDQLKAADPRFIIDKPASRLIVDWP
;
A
#
# COMPACT_ATOMS: atom_id res chain seq x y z
N MET A 1 -30.31 -16.88 -29.33
CA MET A 1 -31.22 -15.79 -29.69
C MET A 1 -31.17 -14.76 -28.58
N ASP A 2 -30.42 -13.67 -28.65
CA ASP A 2 -29.45 -13.19 -29.64
C ASP A 2 -28.44 -12.27 -28.94
N SER A 3 -27.27 -12.16 -29.57
CA SER A 3 -26.13 -11.22 -29.40
C SER A 3 -26.51 -9.81 -28.95
N TYR A 4 -25.66 -9.05 -28.25
CA TYR A 4 -24.49 -8.34 -28.79
C TYR A 4 -23.50 -8.04 -27.64
N GLU A 5 -22.27 -8.55 -27.65
CA GLU A 5 -21.08 -7.83 -28.12
C GLU A 5 -21.27 -6.31 -28.20
N ASP A 6 -20.75 -5.60 -27.19
CA ASP A 6 -20.33 -4.22 -27.39
C ASP A 6 -18.87 -4.05 -26.95
N ASN A 7 -18.02 -4.81 -27.63
CA ASN A 7 -16.60 -4.51 -27.78
C ASN A 7 -16.44 -3.55 -28.98
N LEU A 8 -17.27 -2.49 -29.03
CA LEU A 8 -17.10 -1.42 -30.00
C LEU A 8 -15.78 -0.73 -29.66
N ALA A 9 -14.81 -0.84 -30.56
CA ALA A 9 -13.71 0.10 -30.63
C ALA A 9 -14.30 1.51 -30.51
N PRO A 10 -13.72 2.40 -29.68
CA PRO A 10 -14.26 3.75 -29.51
C PRO A 10 -14.40 4.39 -30.90
N PRO A 11 -15.49 5.13 -31.15
CA PRO A 11 -15.71 5.77 -32.44
C PRO A 11 -14.46 6.55 -32.83
N ALA A 12 -14.05 6.44 -34.11
CA ALA A 12 -12.93 7.19 -34.65
C ALA A 12 -13.11 8.67 -34.25
N GLU A 13 -12.13 9.23 -33.54
CA GLU A 13 -12.24 10.61 -33.10
C GLU A 13 -12.41 11.56 -34.29
N PRO A 14 -13.22 12.61 -34.15
CA PRO A 14 -13.30 13.63 -35.18
C PRO A 14 -11.92 14.21 -35.46
N GLU A 15 -11.62 14.47 -36.73
CA GLU A 15 -10.40 15.15 -37.14
C GLU A 15 -10.37 16.54 -36.49
N TRP A 16 -9.40 16.76 -35.60
CA TRP A 16 -9.30 18.02 -34.86
C TRP A 16 -8.79 19.13 -35.76
N TRP A 17 -9.58 20.20 -35.86
CA TRP A 17 -9.13 21.42 -36.51
C TRP A 17 -8.30 22.24 -35.52
N GLN A 18 -7.05 22.59 -35.86
CA GLN A 18 -6.14 23.32 -34.98
C GLN A 18 -5.77 24.69 -35.54
N VAL A 19 -5.74 25.68 -34.64
CA VAL A 19 -5.32 27.05 -34.93
C VAL A 19 -4.46 27.61 -33.81
N THR A 20 -3.58 28.54 -34.15
CA THR A 20 -2.89 29.40 -33.18
C THR A 20 -3.41 30.83 -33.33
N ILE A 21 -3.99 31.36 -32.25
CA ILE A 21 -4.56 32.71 -32.17
C ILE A 21 -3.54 33.62 -31.46
N ARG A 22 -3.22 34.75 -32.07
CA ARG A 22 -2.42 35.82 -31.47
C ARG A 22 -3.33 36.92 -30.95
N PHE A 23 -2.98 37.51 -29.82
CA PHE A 23 -3.76 38.57 -29.19
C PHE A 23 -2.95 39.88 -29.21
N PRO A 24 -3.62 41.05 -29.12
CA PRO A 24 -2.92 42.32 -29.04
C PRO A 24 -2.02 42.40 -27.78
N GLY A 25 -0.77 42.78 -27.97
CA GLY A 25 0.24 42.89 -26.91
C GLY A 25 1.04 41.60 -26.67
N ASP A 26 2.20 41.73 -26.02
CA ASP A 26 3.14 40.60 -25.83
C ASP A 26 2.79 39.70 -24.63
N ALA A 27 1.72 40.02 -23.89
CA ALA A 27 1.35 39.35 -22.63
C ALA A 27 0.40 38.15 -22.79
N GLY A 28 0.09 37.72 -24.02
CA GLY A 28 -0.84 36.62 -24.29
C GLY A 28 -2.32 37.05 -24.28
N VAL A 29 -3.24 36.11 -24.06
CA VAL A 29 -4.68 36.38 -24.09
C VAL A 29 -5.14 37.13 -22.82
N SER A 30 -5.80 38.27 -23.00
CA SER A 30 -6.38 39.04 -21.89
C SER A 30 -7.63 38.36 -21.31
N PRO A 31 -8.01 38.62 -20.05
CA PRO A 31 -9.25 38.10 -19.46
C PRO A 31 -10.49 38.40 -20.31
N GLU A 32 -10.60 39.62 -20.84
CA GLU A 32 -11.70 40.04 -21.71
C GLU A 32 -11.71 39.25 -23.02
N ALA A 33 -10.57 39.15 -23.71
CA ALA A 33 -10.48 38.40 -24.96
C ALA A 33 -10.74 36.90 -24.76
N ALA A 34 -10.31 36.33 -23.62
CA ALA A 34 -10.59 34.95 -23.27
C ALA A 34 -12.07 34.70 -22.99
N ALA A 35 -12.74 35.60 -22.27
CA ALA A 35 -14.18 35.52 -22.03
C ALA A 35 -14.98 35.63 -23.33
N THR A 36 -14.63 36.57 -24.22
CA THR A 36 -15.25 36.72 -25.53
C THR A 36 -15.04 35.49 -26.41
N LEU A 37 -13.81 34.95 -26.46
CA LEU A 37 -13.52 33.73 -27.22
C LEU A 37 -14.29 32.52 -26.66
N SER A 38 -14.33 32.35 -25.33
CA SER A 38 -15.09 31.27 -24.70
C SER A 38 -16.59 31.36 -25.03
N ALA A 39 -17.18 32.56 -24.91
CA ALA A 39 -18.58 32.80 -25.26
C ALA A 39 -18.86 32.50 -26.75
N ALA A 40 -17.98 32.91 -27.66
CA ALA A 40 -18.12 32.64 -29.09
C ALA A 40 -18.04 31.13 -29.43
N LEU A 41 -17.35 30.34 -28.61
CA LEU A 41 -17.20 28.89 -28.76
C LEU A 41 -18.30 28.07 -28.05
N THR A 42 -19.29 28.72 -27.42
CA THR A 42 -20.41 28.04 -26.74
C THR A 42 -21.09 27.02 -27.65
N GLY A 43 -21.32 25.81 -27.14
CA GLY A 43 -21.95 24.71 -27.89
C GLY A 43 -21.02 24.00 -28.88
N ARG A 44 -19.71 24.32 -28.87
CA ARG A 44 -18.69 23.60 -29.64
C ARG A 44 -17.84 22.74 -28.72
N ARG A 45 -17.34 21.62 -29.25
CA ARG A 45 -16.37 20.80 -28.54
C ARG A 45 -14.98 21.35 -28.85
N PHE A 46 -14.30 21.88 -27.84
CA PHE A 46 -12.99 22.49 -28.02
C PHE A 46 -12.08 22.26 -26.83
N HIS A 47 -10.77 22.18 -27.09
CA HIS A 47 -9.75 22.32 -26.06
C HIS A 47 -8.64 23.23 -26.53
N PHE A 48 -7.86 23.76 -25.60
CA PHE A 48 -6.81 24.72 -25.92
C PHE A 48 -5.55 24.48 -25.11
N LEU A 49 -4.46 25.12 -25.51
CA LEU A 49 -3.23 25.28 -24.73
C LEU A 49 -2.75 26.72 -24.86
N ARG A 50 -2.16 27.25 -23.79
CA ARG A 50 -1.46 28.53 -23.85
C ARG A 50 -0.02 28.29 -24.30
N LYS A 51 0.47 29.12 -25.21
CA LYS A 51 1.84 29.08 -25.73
C LYS A 51 2.39 30.50 -25.72
N GLU A 52 3.71 30.62 -25.79
CA GLU A 52 4.36 31.91 -25.92
C GLU A 52 3.80 32.67 -27.14
N GLY A 53 3.28 33.88 -26.91
CA GLY A 53 2.68 34.72 -27.94
C GLY A 53 1.26 34.36 -28.40
N GLY A 54 0.55 33.41 -27.77
CA GLY A 54 -0.84 33.12 -28.16
C GLY A 54 -1.53 31.91 -27.53
N LEU A 55 -2.67 31.54 -28.12
CA LEU A 55 -3.50 30.41 -27.70
C LEU A 55 -3.64 29.41 -28.85
N ARG A 56 -3.30 28.15 -28.59
CA ARG A 56 -3.48 27.06 -29.56
C ARG A 56 -4.82 26.37 -29.31
N LEU A 57 -5.82 26.69 -30.12
CA LEU A 57 -7.20 26.21 -30.03
C LEU A 57 -7.39 25.00 -30.95
N ARG A 58 -8.14 24.00 -30.48
CA ARG A 58 -8.59 22.84 -31.25
C ARG A 58 -10.09 22.73 -31.14
N THR A 59 -10.77 22.53 -32.27
CA THR A 59 -12.22 22.40 -32.35
C THR A 59 -12.60 21.18 -33.20
N ASP A 60 -13.81 20.68 -32.98
CA ASP A 60 -14.44 19.60 -33.74
C ASP A 60 -14.74 19.95 -35.21
N ARG A 61 -14.70 21.25 -35.57
CA ARG A 61 -14.94 21.80 -36.90
C ARG A 61 -14.28 23.15 -37.04
N SER A 62 -14.04 23.61 -38.28
CA SER A 62 -13.47 24.94 -38.53
C SER A 62 -14.29 26.06 -37.86
N VAL A 63 -13.55 27.06 -37.37
CA VAL A 63 -14.08 28.30 -36.80
C VAL A 63 -13.49 29.55 -37.49
N ASP A 64 -13.06 29.42 -38.76
CA ASP A 64 -12.41 30.50 -39.52
C ASP A 64 -13.19 31.81 -39.47
N ALA A 65 -14.48 31.77 -39.85
CA ALA A 65 -15.34 32.96 -39.86
C ALA A 65 -15.50 33.60 -38.46
N LEU A 66 -15.49 32.79 -37.40
CA LEU A 66 -15.54 33.30 -36.02
C LEU A 66 -14.23 34.00 -35.67
N LEU A 67 -13.08 33.44 -36.05
CA LEU A 67 -11.79 34.04 -35.77
C LEU A 67 -11.54 35.30 -36.59
N ASP A 68 -11.98 35.32 -37.86
CA ASP A 68 -11.98 36.52 -38.69
C ASP A 68 -12.81 37.64 -38.07
N GLN A 69 -13.97 37.30 -37.51
CA GLN A 69 -14.79 38.25 -36.75
C GLN A 69 -14.06 38.76 -35.50
N LEU A 70 -13.42 37.89 -34.72
CA LEU A 70 -12.63 38.31 -33.55
C LEU A 70 -11.44 39.21 -33.92
N VAL A 71 -10.84 39.02 -35.10
CA VAL A 71 -9.80 39.93 -35.62
C VAL A 71 -10.40 41.27 -36.04
N ALA A 72 -11.54 41.26 -36.73
CA ALA A 72 -12.26 42.48 -37.11
C ALA A 72 -12.68 43.31 -35.89
N ASP A 73 -13.13 42.64 -34.83
CA ASP A 73 -13.51 43.24 -33.54
C ASP A 73 -12.31 43.62 -32.67
N LYS A 74 -11.07 43.38 -33.16
CA LYS A 74 -9.80 43.65 -32.47
C LYS A 74 -9.65 42.90 -31.14
N VAL A 75 -10.40 41.82 -30.96
CA VAL A 75 -10.24 40.88 -29.84
C VAL A 75 -8.99 40.03 -30.05
N ALA A 76 -8.73 39.60 -31.29
CA ALA A 76 -7.51 38.92 -31.71
C ALA A 76 -6.68 39.80 -32.66
N ALA A 77 -5.36 39.62 -32.66
CA ALA A 77 -4.44 40.28 -33.59
C ALA A 77 -4.29 39.51 -34.92
N GLY A 78 -4.60 38.21 -34.91
CA GLY A 78 -4.53 37.35 -36.09
C GLY A 78 -4.54 35.88 -35.69
N TRP A 79 -4.68 34.98 -36.67
CA TRP A 79 -4.68 33.54 -36.44
C TRP A 79 -4.01 32.80 -37.61
N VAL A 80 -3.47 31.62 -37.33
CA VAL A 80 -2.85 30.73 -38.33
C VAL A 80 -3.26 29.28 -38.10
N SER A 81 -3.69 28.60 -39.16
CA SER A 81 -4.01 27.17 -39.13
C SER A 81 -2.78 26.31 -38.87
N GLY A 82 -2.95 25.16 -38.23
CA GLY A 82 -1.90 24.17 -38.05
C GLY A 82 -2.42 22.75 -38.06
N ILE A 83 -1.50 21.79 -38.11
CA ILE A 83 -1.83 20.35 -38.06
C ILE A 83 -1.88 19.92 -36.60
N TYR A 84 -2.94 19.21 -36.21
CA TYR A 84 -3.02 18.62 -34.89
C TYR A 84 -2.26 17.29 -34.85
N GLU A 85 -1.23 17.23 -34.00
CA GLU A 85 -0.54 16.00 -33.64
C GLU A 85 -0.83 15.74 -32.16
N ALA A 86 -1.58 14.66 -31.89
CA ALA A 86 -1.95 14.28 -30.54
C ALA A 86 -0.73 13.72 -29.79
N GLU A 87 -0.58 14.09 -28.51
CA GLU A 87 0.45 13.54 -27.61
C GLU A 87 0.04 12.14 -27.12
N THR A 88 -0.31 11.24 -28.04
CA THR A 88 -0.98 9.97 -27.77
C THR A 88 -0.22 9.12 -26.77
N ASP A 89 1.10 8.99 -26.92
CA ASP A 89 1.91 8.19 -25.99
C ASP A 89 1.99 8.83 -24.60
N ALA A 90 2.02 10.17 -24.52
CA ALA A 90 2.05 10.88 -23.24
C ALA A 90 0.74 10.67 -22.46
N PHE A 91 -0.39 10.61 -23.15
CA PHE A 91 -1.68 10.32 -22.53
C PHE A 91 -1.98 8.81 -22.39
N GLY A 92 -0.98 7.94 -22.57
CA GLY A 92 -1.10 6.52 -22.29
C GLY A 92 -1.65 5.67 -23.44
N GLY A 93 -1.63 6.18 -24.68
CA GLY A 93 -2.11 5.49 -25.87
C GLY A 93 -3.41 6.07 -26.42
N PRO A 94 -3.96 5.51 -27.52
CA PRO A 94 -5.12 6.06 -28.21
C PRO A 94 -6.35 6.25 -27.31
N GLN A 95 -6.69 5.27 -26.48
CA GLN A 95 -7.84 5.36 -25.58
C GLN A 95 -7.62 6.38 -24.45
N GLY A 96 -6.39 6.48 -23.92
CA GLY A 96 -6.04 7.50 -22.93
C GLY A 96 -6.12 8.92 -23.51
N MET A 97 -5.74 9.09 -24.78
CA MET A 97 -5.92 10.35 -25.52
C MET A 97 -7.40 10.74 -25.66
N VAL A 98 -8.28 9.77 -25.95
CA VAL A 98 -9.74 10.00 -26.02
C VAL A 98 -10.28 10.52 -24.68
N ILE A 99 -9.78 9.97 -23.56
CA ILE A 99 -10.16 10.45 -22.22
C ILE A 99 -9.66 11.87 -21.98
N ALA A 100 -8.40 12.16 -22.35
CA ALA A 100 -7.83 13.49 -22.23
C ALA A 100 -8.64 14.53 -23.03
N HIS A 101 -9.02 14.22 -24.28
CA HIS A 101 -9.88 15.10 -25.06
C HIS A 101 -11.25 15.31 -24.40
N ALA A 102 -11.88 14.26 -23.87
CA ALA A 102 -13.18 14.37 -23.23
C ALA A 102 -13.14 15.32 -22.02
N VAL A 103 -12.21 15.11 -21.09
CA VAL A 103 -12.11 15.92 -19.87
C VAL A 103 -11.71 17.37 -20.18
N PHE A 104 -10.76 17.59 -21.08
CA PHE A 104 -10.33 18.95 -21.41
C PHE A 104 -11.33 19.69 -22.29
N CYS A 105 -12.20 19.00 -23.04
CA CYS A 105 -13.33 19.66 -23.69
C CYS A 105 -14.40 20.09 -22.69
N ALA A 106 -14.73 19.24 -21.72
CA ALA A 106 -15.67 19.59 -20.66
C ALA A 106 -15.17 20.79 -19.82
N ASP A 107 -13.86 20.86 -19.58
CA ASP A 107 -13.26 21.91 -18.77
C ASP A 107 -13.02 23.26 -19.51
N SER A 108 -12.86 23.23 -20.84
CA SER A 108 -12.38 24.40 -21.60
C SER A 108 -13.25 25.66 -21.57
N PRO A 109 -14.59 25.58 -21.62
CA PRO A 109 -15.43 26.78 -21.52
C PRO A 109 -15.12 27.60 -20.25
N ALA A 110 -15.10 26.93 -19.10
CA ALA A 110 -14.89 27.58 -17.81
C ALA A 110 -13.41 27.96 -17.58
N ALA A 111 -12.47 27.09 -17.97
CA ALA A 111 -11.04 27.38 -17.83
C ALA A 111 -10.58 28.56 -18.73
N LEU A 112 -11.19 28.73 -19.91
CA LEU A 112 -10.91 29.87 -20.77
C LEU A 112 -11.57 31.15 -20.24
N ALA A 113 -12.85 31.09 -19.86
CA ALA A 113 -13.56 32.25 -19.31
C ALA A 113 -12.95 32.73 -17.97
N GLY A 114 -12.41 31.81 -17.17
CA GLY A 114 -11.73 32.11 -15.90
C GLY A 114 -10.30 32.67 -16.04
N THR A 115 -9.87 33.06 -17.23
CA THR A 115 -8.52 33.63 -17.46
C THR A 115 -8.31 34.85 -16.57
N GLY A 116 -7.21 34.86 -15.81
CA GLY A 116 -6.87 35.97 -14.91
C GLY A 116 -7.51 35.89 -13.52
N SER A 117 -8.30 34.84 -13.24
CA SER A 117 -8.82 34.62 -11.89
C SER A 117 -7.70 34.24 -10.91
N PRO A 118 -7.67 34.82 -9.69
CA PRO A 118 -6.57 34.63 -8.75
C PRO A 118 -6.46 33.21 -8.17
N ASP A 119 -7.54 32.42 -8.26
CA ASP A 119 -7.69 31.08 -7.67
C ASP A 119 -7.63 29.94 -8.71
N GLY A 120 -7.14 30.22 -9.92
CA GLY A 120 -7.09 29.23 -11.01
C GLY A 120 -6.20 28.02 -10.69
N ARG A 121 -5.11 28.23 -9.94
CA ARG A 121 -4.23 27.15 -9.47
C ARG A 121 -4.94 26.25 -8.48
N GLU A 122 -5.65 26.83 -7.52
CA GLU A 122 -6.37 26.10 -6.48
C GLU A 122 -7.49 25.26 -7.07
N ARG A 123 -8.24 25.82 -8.04
CA ARG A 123 -9.27 25.08 -8.78
C ARG A 123 -8.70 23.94 -9.61
N CYS A 124 -7.53 24.11 -10.22
CA CYS A 124 -6.79 23.02 -10.86
C CYS A 124 -6.52 21.87 -9.88
N ILE A 125 -5.98 22.19 -8.70
CA ILE A 125 -5.64 21.18 -7.69
C ILE A 125 -6.89 20.44 -7.23
N LEU A 126 -8.01 21.14 -6.98
CA LEU A 126 -9.30 20.51 -6.62
C LEU A 126 -9.78 19.51 -7.68
N LEU A 127 -9.78 19.90 -8.95
CA LEU A 127 -10.22 19.04 -10.06
C LEU A 127 -9.30 17.83 -10.25
N LEU A 128 -7.98 18.04 -10.16
CA LEU A 128 -6.99 16.97 -10.25
C LEU A 128 -7.10 16.00 -9.08
N SER A 129 -7.31 16.51 -7.86
CA SER A 129 -7.54 15.67 -6.69
C SER A 129 -8.82 14.83 -6.79
N ALA A 130 -9.91 15.38 -7.35
CA ALA A 130 -11.11 14.60 -7.65
C ALA A 130 -10.83 13.49 -8.69
N MET A 131 -10.09 13.80 -9.75
CA MET A 131 -9.64 12.81 -10.74
C MET A 131 -8.79 11.70 -10.12
N TYR A 132 -7.83 12.04 -9.24
CA TYR A 132 -6.95 11.04 -8.63
C TYR A 132 -7.70 10.11 -7.68
N ARG A 133 -8.61 10.65 -6.85
CA ARG A 133 -9.48 9.82 -5.99
C ARG A 133 -10.37 8.90 -6.81
N ALA A 134 -10.96 9.41 -7.88
CA ALA A 134 -11.80 8.61 -8.77
C ALA A 134 -11.02 7.57 -9.59
N ALA A 135 -9.71 7.77 -9.77
CA ALA A 135 -8.79 6.76 -10.30
C ALA A 135 -8.41 5.69 -9.27
N GLY A 136 -8.90 5.79 -8.03
CA GLY A 136 -8.66 4.83 -6.96
C GLY A 136 -7.28 4.96 -6.30
N LEU A 137 -6.59 6.09 -6.50
CA LEU A 137 -5.26 6.29 -5.91
C LEU A 137 -5.36 6.54 -4.40
N ASP A 138 -4.50 5.87 -3.64
CA ASP A 138 -4.28 6.19 -2.23
C ASP A 138 -3.45 7.49 -2.06
N PRO A 139 -3.34 8.06 -0.84
CA PRO A 139 -2.59 9.30 -0.61
C PRO A 139 -1.12 9.26 -1.05
N PHE A 140 -0.43 8.12 -0.95
CA PHE A 140 0.97 7.97 -1.37
C PHE A 140 1.11 7.80 -2.88
N GLU A 141 0.15 7.15 -3.53
CA GLU A 141 0.05 7.11 -4.97
C GLU A 141 -0.24 8.49 -5.56
N VAL A 142 -1.09 9.28 -4.92
CA VAL A 142 -1.28 10.71 -5.22
C VAL A 142 0.02 11.48 -5.03
N GLY A 143 0.76 11.21 -3.95
CA GLY A 143 2.09 11.74 -3.71
C GLY A 143 3.08 11.41 -4.85
N ASP A 144 3.09 10.17 -5.35
CA ASP A 144 3.93 9.77 -6.49
C ASP A 144 3.49 10.46 -7.79
N VAL A 145 2.20 10.74 -8.00
CA VAL A 145 1.76 11.60 -9.11
C VAL A 145 2.37 13.00 -8.97
N TRP A 146 2.34 13.59 -7.77
CA TRP A 146 2.99 14.89 -7.51
C TRP A 146 4.51 14.84 -7.67
N ALA A 147 5.17 13.74 -7.30
CA ALA A 147 6.60 13.51 -7.57
C ALA A 147 6.88 13.55 -9.08
N LYS A 148 6.09 12.82 -9.88
CA LYS A 148 6.24 12.80 -11.35
C LYS A 148 5.94 14.14 -12.01
N ILE A 149 5.05 14.96 -11.43
CA ILE A 149 4.87 16.35 -11.86
C ILE A 149 6.15 17.15 -11.57
N GLY A 150 6.75 16.93 -10.41
CA GLY A 150 8.03 17.51 -10.00
C GLY A 150 9.18 17.16 -10.94
N ASP A 151 9.31 15.89 -11.34
CA ASP A 151 10.34 15.42 -12.29
C ASP A 151 10.26 16.10 -13.67
N LEU A 152 9.07 16.59 -14.04
CA LEU A 152 8.84 17.33 -15.29
C LEU A 152 9.06 18.83 -15.13
N ARG A 153 9.48 19.31 -13.96
CA ARG A 153 9.63 20.73 -13.63
C ARG A 153 11.04 21.04 -13.12
N PRO A 154 11.47 22.31 -13.22
CA PRO A 154 12.73 22.72 -12.61
C PRO A 154 12.71 22.46 -11.10
N PRO A 155 13.86 22.12 -10.49
CA PRO A 155 13.96 22.00 -9.05
C PRO A 155 13.62 23.34 -8.39
N ILE A 156 13.03 23.27 -7.19
CA ILE A 156 12.70 24.46 -6.40
C ILE A 156 13.43 24.46 -5.07
N ASP A 157 13.70 25.66 -4.56
CA ASP A 157 14.10 25.83 -3.17
C ASP A 157 12.85 25.70 -2.27
N PRO A 158 12.90 24.90 -1.20
CA PRO A 158 11.81 24.79 -0.25
C PRO A 158 11.41 26.16 0.31
N PRO A 159 10.12 26.38 0.63
CA PRO A 159 9.68 27.57 1.34
C PRO A 159 10.47 27.74 2.64
N ALA A 160 10.69 29.01 3.01
CA ALA A 160 11.27 29.37 4.31
C ALA A 160 10.50 28.65 5.44
N GLU A 161 11.25 28.13 6.41
CA GLU A 161 10.77 27.25 7.47
C GLU A 161 9.51 27.79 8.17
N ALA A 162 9.47 29.09 8.46
CA ALA A 162 8.35 29.77 9.11
C ALA A 162 7.00 29.68 8.36
N ARG A 163 7.00 29.45 7.05
CA ARG A 163 5.77 29.32 6.23
C ARG A 163 5.55 27.90 5.71
N ARG A 164 6.49 26.99 5.96
CA ARG A 164 6.51 25.64 5.38
C ARG A 164 5.33 24.81 5.87
N ALA A 165 5.17 24.68 7.18
CA ALA A 165 4.08 23.89 7.78
C ALA A 165 2.69 24.38 7.31
N ALA A 166 2.45 25.69 7.37
CA ALA A 166 1.18 26.28 6.93
C ALA A 166 0.88 26.04 5.45
N ALA A 167 1.89 26.10 4.58
CA ALA A 167 1.73 25.82 3.15
C ALA A 167 1.41 24.34 2.90
N ILE A 168 2.08 23.43 3.60
CA ILE A 168 1.81 21.98 3.51
C ILE A 168 0.38 21.67 3.99
N THR A 169 -0.01 22.19 5.16
CA THR A 169 -1.39 22.01 5.68
C THR A 169 -2.44 22.55 4.71
N THR A 170 -2.18 23.70 4.08
CA THR A 170 -3.11 24.29 3.09
C THR A 170 -3.23 23.41 1.86
N MET A 171 -2.11 22.91 1.33
CA MET A 171 -2.12 21.98 0.20
C MET A 171 -2.85 20.68 0.55
N TRP A 172 -2.62 20.12 1.74
CA TRP A 172 -3.32 18.93 2.22
C TRP A 172 -4.84 19.14 2.28
N ARG A 173 -5.29 20.28 2.82
CA ARG A 173 -6.73 20.61 2.86
C ARG A 173 -7.31 20.70 1.46
N LEU A 174 -6.60 21.35 0.54
CA LEU A 174 -7.03 21.52 -0.83
C LEU A 174 -7.10 20.18 -1.57
N MET A 175 -6.11 19.31 -1.36
CA MET A 175 -6.07 17.98 -1.96
C MET A 175 -7.17 17.06 -1.46
N ASN A 176 -7.60 17.21 -0.20
CA ASN A 176 -8.60 16.34 0.43
C ASN A 176 -10.01 16.94 0.45
N ALA A 177 -10.19 18.17 -0.01
CA ALA A 177 -11.51 18.78 -0.11
C ALA A 177 -12.39 18.05 -1.13
N ASP A 178 -13.68 17.93 -0.80
CA ASP A 178 -14.70 17.56 -1.77
C ASP A 178 -14.87 18.74 -2.75
N ALA A 179 -14.37 18.55 -3.96
CA ALA A 179 -14.42 19.57 -4.99
C ALA A 179 -15.87 19.95 -5.33
N ALA A 180 -16.83 19.02 -5.30
CA ALA A 180 -18.23 19.29 -5.61
C ALA A 180 -18.91 20.21 -4.58
N GLN A 181 -18.40 20.24 -3.34
CA GLN A 181 -18.95 21.03 -2.23
C GLN A 181 -18.22 22.37 -2.01
N ARG A 182 -17.47 22.86 -3.02
CA ARG A 182 -16.79 24.16 -2.95
C ARG A 182 -17.79 25.29 -2.68
N PRO A 183 -17.51 26.21 -1.74
CA PRO A 183 -18.34 27.41 -1.55
C PRO A 183 -18.27 28.32 -2.77
N ASP A 184 -19.41 28.90 -3.14
CA ASP A 184 -19.56 29.81 -4.28
C ASP A 184 -19.04 29.23 -5.62
N PRO A 185 -19.54 28.05 -6.06
CA PRO A 185 -19.10 27.42 -7.29
C PRO A 185 -19.54 28.23 -8.51
N GLU A 186 -18.66 28.34 -9.51
CA GLU A 186 -19.05 28.91 -10.80
C GLU A 186 -20.09 28.02 -11.51
N PRO A 187 -20.92 28.58 -12.41
CA PRO A 187 -21.84 27.78 -13.21
C PRO A 187 -21.12 26.64 -13.95
N GLY A 188 -21.66 25.42 -13.86
CA GLY A 188 -21.08 24.24 -14.50
C GLY A 188 -19.96 23.56 -13.69
N TRP A 189 -19.69 23.99 -12.45
CA TRP A 189 -18.61 23.44 -11.63
C TRP A 189 -18.80 21.96 -11.30
N VAL A 190 -20.01 21.55 -10.90
CA VAL A 190 -20.29 20.15 -10.53
C VAL A 190 -20.10 19.22 -11.74
N GLU A 191 -20.51 19.66 -12.92
CA GLU A 191 -20.32 18.94 -14.18
C GLU A 191 -18.84 18.83 -14.55
N ARG A 192 -18.04 19.86 -14.24
CA ARG A 192 -16.58 19.81 -14.40
C ARG A 192 -15.93 18.81 -13.44
N VAL A 193 -16.32 18.82 -12.18
CA VAL A 193 -15.84 17.83 -11.19
C VAL A 193 -16.17 16.42 -11.68
N ALA A 194 -17.42 16.17 -12.08
CA ALA A 194 -17.85 14.87 -12.60
C ALA A 194 -17.06 14.43 -13.85
N ALA A 195 -16.69 15.36 -14.74
CA ALA A 195 -15.87 15.05 -15.91
C ALA A 195 -14.44 14.62 -15.53
N PHE A 196 -13.84 15.25 -14.51
CA PHE A 196 -12.53 14.87 -13.98
C PHE A 196 -12.57 13.52 -13.26
N GLU A 197 -13.61 13.27 -12.46
CA GLU A 197 -13.81 11.97 -11.82
C GLU A 197 -14.02 10.85 -12.83
N GLU A 198 -14.82 11.09 -13.87
CA GLU A 198 -15.07 10.10 -14.92
C GLU A 198 -13.80 9.79 -15.70
N ALA A 199 -12.97 10.80 -15.98
CA ALA A 199 -11.66 10.58 -16.56
C ALA A 199 -10.77 9.72 -15.65
N GLY A 200 -10.77 9.97 -14.34
CA GLY A 200 -10.07 9.14 -13.34
C GLY A 200 -10.49 7.67 -13.38
N ARG A 201 -11.80 7.40 -13.28
CA ARG A 201 -12.37 6.03 -13.34
C ARG A 201 -12.01 5.32 -14.63
N ARG A 202 -12.12 6.01 -15.77
CA ARG A 202 -11.82 5.43 -17.08
C ARG A 202 -10.33 5.13 -17.25
N LEU A 203 -9.44 6.02 -16.79
CA LEU A 203 -7.99 5.77 -16.83
C LEU A 203 -7.60 4.60 -15.93
N ALA A 204 -8.20 4.47 -14.74
CA ALA A 204 -7.98 3.33 -13.86
C ALA A 204 -8.43 2.01 -14.50
N ARG A 205 -9.57 2.02 -15.21
CA ARG A 205 -10.03 0.85 -15.97
C ARG A 205 -9.03 0.46 -17.07
N LEU A 206 -8.58 1.42 -17.88
CA LEU A 206 -7.57 1.16 -18.92
C LEU A 206 -6.27 0.61 -18.31
N ALA A 207 -5.86 1.08 -17.13
CA ALA A 207 -4.69 0.58 -16.43
C ALA A 207 -4.88 -0.89 -15.99
N LYS A 208 -6.03 -1.20 -15.37
CA LYS A 208 -6.38 -2.56 -14.92
C LYS A 208 -6.46 -3.56 -16.08
N GLU A 209 -6.92 -3.10 -17.24
CA GLU A 209 -7.04 -3.92 -18.45
C GLU A 209 -5.73 -3.99 -19.27
N GLY A 210 -4.65 -3.35 -18.81
CA GLY A 210 -3.36 -3.35 -19.51
C GLY A 210 -3.34 -2.55 -20.82
N GLN A 211 -4.29 -1.62 -21.00
CA GLN A 211 -4.49 -0.85 -22.23
C GLN A 211 -3.72 0.49 -22.23
N LEU A 212 -3.16 0.91 -21.09
CA LEU A 212 -2.30 2.09 -21.03
C LEU A 212 -0.85 1.74 -21.41
N LYS A 213 -0.26 2.52 -22.32
CA LYS A 213 1.17 2.44 -22.69
C LYS A 213 2.13 2.96 -21.62
N ARG A 214 1.63 3.76 -20.68
CA ARG A 214 2.36 4.34 -19.54
C ARG A 214 1.61 3.99 -18.26
N GLY A 215 2.32 3.84 -17.15
CA GLY A 215 1.67 3.61 -15.85
C GLY A 215 0.66 4.72 -15.52
N LEU A 216 -0.45 4.35 -14.86
CA LEU A 216 -1.56 5.24 -14.51
C LEU A 216 -1.10 6.56 -13.89
N ARG A 217 -0.19 6.50 -12.92
CA ARG A 217 0.36 7.67 -12.21
C ARG A 217 1.13 8.62 -13.14
N ALA A 218 1.85 8.09 -14.13
CA ALA A 218 2.56 8.90 -15.13
C ALA A 218 1.59 9.57 -16.13
N VAL A 219 0.49 8.91 -16.46
CA VAL A 219 -0.57 9.48 -17.30
C VAL A 219 -1.34 10.58 -16.56
N LEU A 220 -1.66 10.37 -15.28
CA LEU A 220 -2.29 11.36 -14.41
C LEU A 220 -1.39 12.59 -14.19
N ALA A 221 -0.09 12.39 -13.99
CA ALA A 221 0.87 13.49 -13.93
C ALA A 221 0.84 14.33 -15.22
N HIS A 222 0.75 13.69 -16.40
CA HIS A 222 0.64 14.41 -17.67
C HIS A 222 -0.67 15.20 -17.80
N HIS A 223 -1.79 14.68 -17.28
CA HIS A 223 -3.06 15.42 -17.20
C HIS A 223 -2.91 16.67 -16.31
N ALA A 224 -2.20 16.58 -15.20
CA ALA A 224 -1.94 17.72 -14.32
C ALA A 224 -1.15 18.82 -15.02
N ILE A 225 -0.07 18.45 -15.73
CA ILE A 225 0.74 19.37 -16.52
C ILE A 225 -0.14 20.10 -17.55
N PHE A 226 -1.01 19.37 -18.23
CA PHE A 226 -1.91 19.94 -19.23
C PHE A 226 -2.95 20.87 -18.59
N ALA A 227 -3.51 20.51 -17.44
CA ALA A 227 -4.45 21.35 -16.68
C ALA A 227 -3.81 22.65 -16.20
N PHE A 228 -2.61 22.60 -15.62
CA PHE A 228 -1.87 23.79 -15.19
C PHE A 228 -1.51 24.71 -16.36
N ASN A 229 -1.03 24.15 -17.47
CA ASN A 229 -0.68 24.94 -18.65
C ASN A 229 -1.91 25.65 -19.24
N ARG A 230 -3.09 25.02 -19.20
CA ARG A 230 -4.36 25.63 -19.63
C ARG A 230 -4.84 26.75 -18.72
N ASN A 231 -4.55 26.67 -17.42
CA ASN A 231 -4.83 27.73 -16.45
C ASN A 231 -3.74 28.81 -16.37
N ASN A 232 -2.74 28.76 -17.24
CA ASN A 232 -1.60 29.69 -17.23
C ASN A 232 -0.82 29.69 -15.92
N THR A 233 -0.84 28.58 -15.16
CA THR A 233 -0.09 28.49 -13.91
C THR A 233 1.41 28.55 -14.21
N PRO A 234 2.17 29.50 -13.64
CA PRO A 234 3.60 29.62 -13.91
C PRO A 234 4.36 28.33 -13.61
N VAL A 235 5.38 28.00 -14.41
CA VAL A 235 6.19 26.77 -14.24
C VAL A 235 6.73 26.64 -12.81
N ALA A 236 7.17 27.76 -12.20
CA ALA A 236 7.65 27.78 -10.82
C ALA A 236 6.53 27.45 -9.80
N GLU A 237 5.29 27.90 -10.05
CA GLU A 237 4.15 27.55 -9.21
C GLU A 237 3.69 26.11 -9.40
N GLN A 238 3.82 25.56 -10.61
CA GLN A 238 3.59 24.14 -10.85
C GLN A 238 4.61 23.28 -10.10
N ALA A 239 5.88 23.69 -10.11
CA ALA A 239 6.95 23.03 -9.36
C ALA A 239 6.72 23.15 -7.84
N ALA A 240 6.27 24.32 -7.36
CA ALA A 240 5.88 24.51 -5.97
C ALA A 240 4.65 23.69 -5.56
N ALA A 241 3.63 23.58 -6.42
CA ALA A 241 2.46 22.73 -6.19
C ALA A 241 2.85 21.25 -6.19
N ALA A 242 3.77 20.82 -7.06
CA ALA A 242 4.32 19.47 -7.05
C ALA A 242 5.07 19.16 -5.75
N TRP A 243 5.96 20.05 -5.32
CA TRP A 243 6.67 19.91 -4.06
C TRP A 243 5.71 19.94 -2.87
N LEU A 244 4.75 20.86 -2.82
CA LEU A 244 3.76 20.94 -1.74
C LEU A 244 2.83 19.72 -1.74
N GLY A 245 2.43 19.22 -2.91
CA GLY A 245 1.58 18.04 -3.03
C GLY A 245 2.32 16.77 -2.61
N TRP A 246 3.61 16.69 -2.94
CA TRP A 246 4.52 15.68 -2.43
C TRP A 246 4.63 15.78 -0.90
N GLN A 247 4.95 16.95 -0.35
CA GLN A 247 5.05 17.16 1.10
C GLN A 247 3.71 16.98 1.83
N ALA A 248 2.58 17.25 1.19
CA ALA A 248 1.27 17.03 1.78
C ALA A 248 0.91 15.53 1.81
N ALA A 249 1.46 14.74 0.88
CA ALA A 249 1.32 13.29 0.83
C ALA A 249 2.38 12.55 1.66
N PHE A 250 3.56 13.16 1.85
CA PHE A 250 4.76 12.49 2.35
C PHE A 250 5.50 13.22 3.48
N GLY A 251 5.09 14.44 3.83
CA GLY A 251 5.73 15.25 4.87
C GLY A 251 4.93 15.22 6.18
N ASP A 252 5.64 15.34 7.29
CA ASP A 252 5.06 15.42 8.62
C ASP A 252 4.21 16.69 8.76
N ILE A 253 2.89 16.59 8.59
CA ILE A 253 1.98 17.67 8.96
C ILE A 253 1.81 17.56 10.47
N GLU A 254 2.57 18.36 11.23
CA GLU A 254 2.22 18.56 12.63
C GLU A 254 0.75 19.00 12.71
N PRO A 255 -0.09 18.34 13.52
CA PRO A 255 -1.48 18.71 13.67
C PRO A 255 -1.55 20.08 14.33
N ALA A 256 -1.61 21.14 13.50
CA ALA A 256 -1.84 22.49 13.95
C ALA A 256 -3.18 22.54 14.70
N ALA A 257 -3.08 22.76 16.01
CA ALA A 257 -4.13 22.92 17.00
C ALA A 257 -5.49 23.37 16.42
N VAL A 258 -6.40 22.42 16.23
CA VAL A 258 -7.83 22.70 16.36
C VAL A 258 -8.12 22.63 17.85
N SER A 259 -8.46 23.78 18.42
CA SER A 259 -8.81 23.92 19.83
C SER A 259 -10.05 23.08 20.15
N THR A 260 -9.84 21.92 20.77
CA THR A 260 -10.87 21.27 21.59
C THR A 260 -10.34 21.24 23.02
N SER A 261 -10.95 22.04 23.87
CA SER A 261 -10.67 22.12 25.29
C SER A 261 -10.81 20.74 25.95
N ARG A 262 -9.68 20.08 26.23
CA ARG A 262 -9.59 18.99 27.20
C ARG A 262 -8.35 19.24 28.04
N THR A 263 -8.60 19.62 29.30
CA THR A 263 -7.61 19.75 30.37
C THR A 263 -7.04 18.36 30.68
N SER A 264 -5.75 18.16 30.40
CA SER A 264 -4.98 17.05 30.96
C SER A 264 -4.24 17.49 32.23
N PRO A 265 -4.00 16.59 33.20
CA PRO A 265 -3.41 16.94 34.48
C PRO A 265 -1.91 17.18 34.36
N VAL A 266 -1.44 18.15 35.14
CA VAL A 266 -0.03 18.50 35.33
C VAL A 266 0.71 17.34 35.99
N ALA A 267 1.77 16.84 35.34
CA ALA A 267 2.88 16.17 36.02
C ALA A 267 4.10 17.11 36.03
N PRO A 268 4.85 17.19 37.14
CA PRO A 268 5.76 18.30 37.39
C PRO A 268 7.07 18.17 36.62
N THR A 269 7.48 19.26 36.00
CA THR A 269 8.83 19.51 35.52
C THR A 269 9.77 19.67 36.72
N SER A 270 10.83 18.88 36.81
CA SER A 270 12.04 19.34 37.47
C SER A 270 13.30 18.71 36.90
N THR A 271 14.04 19.59 36.22
CA THR A 271 15.46 19.86 36.42
C THR A 271 16.50 18.81 36.00
N ARG A 272 17.17 19.18 34.91
CA ARG A 272 18.45 18.72 34.39
C ARG A 272 19.59 18.82 35.43
N MET A 273 20.22 17.68 35.72
CA MET A 273 21.58 17.40 36.26
C MET A 273 21.46 16.02 36.93
N GLU A 274 22.21 14.96 36.64
CA GLU A 274 23.67 14.83 36.56
C GLU A 274 23.99 13.49 35.87
N THR A 275 25.19 13.43 35.29
CA THR A 275 25.82 12.26 34.70
C THR A 275 25.86 11.09 35.69
N ALA A 276 24.91 10.16 35.58
CA ALA A 276 25.04 8.85 36.21
C ALA A 276 25.93 7.98 35.32
N ILE A 277 27.06 7.54 35.86
CA ILE A 277 27.88 6.48 35.27
C ILE A 277 27.01 5.23 35.26
N SER A 278 26.35 4.98 34.12
CA SER A 278 25.74 3.69 33.84
C SER A 278 26.85 2.65 33.78
N THR A 279 26.75 1.60 34.59
CA THR A 279 27.57 0.41 34.42
C THR A 279 27.42 -0.04 32.96
N PRO A 280 28.51 -0.18 32.18
CA PRO A 280 28.37 -0.58 30.78
C PRO A 280 27.69 -1.95 30.72
N VAL A 281 26.53 -2.00 30.08
CA VAL A 281 25.80 -3.24 29.85
C VAL A 281 26.60 -4.07 28.85
N ASP A 282 26.93 -5.29 29.24
CA ASP A 282 27.76 -6.21 28.46
C ASP A 282 26.90 -6.88 27.39
N PRO A 283 27.06 -6.54 26.09
CA PRO A 283 26.25 -7.11 25.00
C PRO A 283 26.36 -8.63 24.92
N THR A 284 27.48 -9.20 25.38
CA THR A 284 27.72 -10.65 25.40
C THR A 284 26.76 -11.35 26.34
N LYS A 285 26.51 -10.76 27.53
CA LYS A 285 25.59 -11.34 28.51
C LYS A 285 24.14 -11.27 28.03
N LEU A 286 23.75 -10.16 27.39
CA LEU A 286 22.43 -10.02 26.79
C LEU A 286 22.21 -11.06 25.69
N ARG A 287 23.20 -11.23 24.81
CA ARG A 287 23.17 -12.24 23.75
C ARG A 287 23.04 -13.66 24.28
N GLU A 288 23.85 -14.05 25.27
CA GLU A 288 23.77 -15.39 25.88
C GLU A 288 22.45 -15.61 26.61
N ALA A 289 21.91 -14.60 27.31
CA ALA A 289 20.62 -14.71 27.97
C ALA A 289 19.47 -14.89 26.96
N MET A 290 19.49 -14.15 25.85
CA MET A 290 18.54 -14.31 24.75
C MET A 290 18.63 -15.72 24.15
N VAL A 291 19.85 -16.20 23.87
CA VAL A 291 20.07 -17.56 23.32
C VAL A 291 19.56 -18.64 24.28
N ALA A 292 19.88 -18.56 25.56
CA ALA A 292 19.38 -19.50 26.57
C ALA A 292 17.85 -19.54 26.61
N THR A 293 17.20 -18.37 26.60
CA THR A 293 15.74 -18.25 26.55
C THR A 293 15.12 -18.97 25.35
N TYR A 294 15.74 -18.87 24.17
CA TYR A 294 15.23 -19.52 22.96
C TYR A 294 15.53 -21.01 22.89
N ILE A 295 16.59 -21.48 23.53
CA ILE A 295 16.82 -22.92 23.73
C ILE A 295 15.74 -23.50 24.64
N ASP A 296 15.50 -22.86 25.79
CA ASP A 296 14.54 -23.34 26.79
C ASP A 296 13.10 -23.34 26.27
N SER A 297 12.73 -22.35 25.45
CA SER A 297 11.42 -22.28 24.79
C SER A 297 11.30 -23.13 23.53
N GLY A 298 12.39 -23.73 23.05
CA GLY A 298 12.42 -24.59 21.86
C GLY A 298 12.43 -23.85 20.52
N HIS A 299 12.59 -22.52 20.50
CA HIS A 299 12.77 -21.73 19.27
C HIS A 299 14.13 -21.99 18.61
N LEU A 300 15.16 -22.28 19.40
CA LEU A 300 16.49 -22.68 18.93
C LEU A 300 16.77 -24.13 19.33
N ARG A 301 17.00 -25.00 18.35
CA ARG A 301 17.20 -26.44 18.56
C ARG A 301 18.44 -26.96 17.86
N THR A 302 18.77 -26.37 16.71
CA THR A 302 19.88 -26.80 15.86
C THR A 302 21.20 -26.20 16.39
N PRO A 303 22.22 -27.01 16.74
CA PRO A 303 23.48 -26.53 17.32
C PRO A 303 24.18 -25.46 16.48
N GLU A 304 24.18 -25.61 15.16
CA GLU A 304 24.81 -24.67 14.23
C GLU A 304 24.09 -23.31 14.21
N ILE A 305 22.77 -23.30 14.39
CA ILE A 305 21.97 -22.06 14.48
C ILE A 305 22.22 -21.38 15.82
N ILE A 306 22.29 -22.16 16.91
CA ILE A 306 22.65 -21.64 18.24
C ILE A 306 24.03 -20.97 18.19
N ASP A 307 25.01 -21.61 17.56
CA ASP A 307 26.36 -21.05 17.38
C ASP A 307 26.33 -19.76 16.54
N ALA A 308 25.54 -19.71 15.46
CA ALA A 308 25.35 -18.51 14.66
C ALA A 308 24.79 -17.35 15.50
N PHE A 309 23.76 -17.59 16.32
CA PHE A 309 23.19 -16.57 17.22
C PHE A 309 24.17 -16.09 18.31
N ARG A 310 25.07 -16.95 18.78
CA ARG A 310 26.13 -16.56 19.74
C ARG A 310 27.24 -15.75 19.09
N THR A 311 27.52 -16.01 17.82
CA THR A 311 28.63 -15.42 17.08
C THR A 311 28.25 -14.09 16.43
N VAL A 312 27.10 -14.02 15.76
CA VAL A 312 26.68 -12.82 15.01
C VAL A 312 26.05 -11.82 15.97
N GLU A 313 26.73 -10.68 16.14
CA GLU A 313 26.37 -9.70 17.15
C GLU A 313 25.24 -8.78 16.69
N ARG A 314 23.99 -9.14 16.98
CA ARG A 314 22.78 -8.42 16.53
C ARG A 314 22.83 -6.90 16.70
N HIS A 315 23.30 -6.40 17.84
CA HIS A 315 23.42 -4.96 18.12
C HIS A 315 24.32 -4.20 17.14
N THR A 316 25.29 -4.85 16.51
CA THR A 316 26.17 -4.21 15.50
C THR A 316 25.47 -3.89 14.19
N PHE A 317 24.32 -4.51 13.93
CA PHE A 317 23.49 -4.28 12.75
C PHE A 317 22.43 -3.18 12.97
N ILE A 318 22.34 -2.63 14.18
CA ILE A 318 21.44 -1.55 14.57
C ILE A 318 22.16 -0.58 15.53
N PRO A 319 23.25 0.07 15.09
CA PRO A 319 24.11 0.87 15.97
C PRO A 319 23.42 2.10 16.59
N GLU A 320 22.30 2.54 16.01
CA GLU A 320 21.47 3.65 16.51
C GLU A 320 20.52 3.24 17.65
N ALA A 321 20.28 1.93 17.82
CA ALA A 321 19.37 1.40 18.84
C ALA A 321 20.10 1.16 20.17
N ASP A 322 19.35 1.19 21.27
CA ASP A 322 19.85 0.76 22.57
C ASP A 322 20.29 -0.71 22.52
N VAL A 323 21.42 -1.04 23.15
CA VAL A 323 21.99 -2.40 23.08
C VAL A 323 21.04 -3.40 23.71
N GLU A 324 20.38 -3.03 24.80
CA GLU A 324 19.34 -3.82 25.46
C GLU A 324 18.18 -4.11 24.51
N ALA A 325 17.69 -3.10 23.79
CA ALA A 325 16.62 -3.25 22.82
C ALA A 325 16.98 -4.21 21.68
N ALA A 326 18.26 -4.31 21.31
CA ALA A 326 18.72 -5.25 20.29
C ALA A 326 18.48 -6.73 20.66
N TYR A 327 18.39 -7.06 21.96
CA TYR A 327 18.24 -8.43 22.46
C TYR A 327 16.91 -8.70 23.15
N VAL A 328 15.98 -7.74 23.14
CA VAL A 328 14.57 -7.97 23.49
C VAL A 328 13.87 -8.68 22.33
N ASP A 329 12.89 -9.53 22.65
CA ASP A 329 12.10 -10.27 21.65
C ASP A 329 11.06 -9.38 20.95
N ASP A 330 11.52 -8.35 20.26
CA ASP A 330 10.69 -7.42 19.50
C ASP A 330 11.37 -7.04 18.18
N ALA A 331 10.56 -6.64 17.20
CA ALA A 331 11.07 -6.07 15.97
C ALA A 331 11.57 -4.65 16.24
N VAL A 332 12.73 -4.28 15.68
CA VAL A 332 13.22 -2.90 15.77
C VAL A 332 12.98 -2.23 14.41
N PRO A 333 12.15 -1.16 14.35
CA PRO A 333 11.93 -0.41 13.12
C PRO A 333 13.25 0.15 12.58
N ILE A 334 13.49 -0.04 11.28
CA ILE A 334 14.70 0.43 10.59
C ILE A 334 14.36 1.54 9.60
N LYS A 335 13.21 1.40 8.94
CA LYS A 335 12.73 2.38 7.99
C LYS A 335 11.23 2.54 8.16
N HIS A 336 10.82 3.79 8.29
CA HIS A 336 9.41 4.15 8.17
C HIS A 336 9.19 4.71 6.77
N ASP A 337 8.01 4.51 6.23
CA ASP A 337 7.56 5.36 5.17
C ASP A 337 7.28 6.75 5.73
N THR A 338 6.93 7.61 4.81
CA THR A 338 6.58 8.99 5.02
C THR A 338 5.31 9.21 5.85
N GLY A 339 4.48 8.18 6.06
CA GLY A 339 3.35 8.19 6.98
C GLY A 339 3.70 7.76 8.40
N GLY A 340 4.99 7.54 8.68
CA GLY A 340 5.45 6.99 9.95
C GLY A 340 5.16 5.51 10.11
N GLU A 341 4.70 4.82 9.06
CA GLU A 341 4.48 3.37 9.11
C GLU A 341 5.79 2.64 8.88
N MET A 342 6.06 1.65 9.72
CA MET A 342 7.25 0.81 9.60
C MET A 342 7.18 -0.04 8.33
N ILE A 343 8.05 0.27 7.36
CA ILE A 343 8.18 -0.45 6.07
C ILE A 343 9.40 -1.37 6.01
N SER A 344 10.31 -1.24 6.96
CA SER A 344 11.41 -2.18 7.17
C SER A 344 11.74 -2.24 8.64
N CYS A 345 12.02 -3.44 9.12
CA CYS A 345 12.48 -3.69 10.47
C CYS A 345 13.49 -4.82 10.49
N ILE A 346 14.33 -4.84 11.52
CA ILE A 346 15.00 -6.07 11.89
C ILE A 346 13.99 -6.90 12.66
N SER A 347 13.67 -8.09 12.15
CA SER A 347 12.65 -8.98 12.73
C SER A 347 12.99 -9.36 14.17
N ALA A 348 11.97 -9.63 14.99
CA ALA A 348 12.14 -10.15 16.34
C ALA A 348 13.06 -11.38 16.33
N PRO A 349 14.00 -11.53 17.28
CA PRO A 349 14.94 -12.64 17.26
C PRO A 349 14.27 -14.03 17.29
N SER A 350 13.11 -14.19 17.94
CA SER A 350 12.32 -15.44 17.88
C SER A 350 11.87 -15.78 16.45
N ILE A 351 11.39 -14.79 15.69
CA ILE A 351 10.99 -14.96 14.28
C ILE A 351 12.20 -15.31 13.39
N VAL A 352 13.35 -14.68 13.64
CA VAL A 352 14.60 -15.02 12.95
C VAL A 352 15.01 -16.47 13.24
N ALA A 353 14.96 -16.90 14.51
CA ALA A 353 15.25 -18.27 14.91
C ALA A 353 14.31 -19.27 14.20
N THR A 354 13.00 -19.00 14.20
CA THR A 354 12.00 -19.79 13.50
C THR A 354 12.32 -19.94 12.02
N GLN A 355 12.60 -18.85 11.29
CA GLN A 355 12.89 -18.96 9.87
C GLN A 355 14.22 -19.66 9.57
N LEU A 356 15.24 -19.52 10.42
CA LEU A 356 16.50 -20.24 10.26
C LEU A 356 16.34 -21.75 10.47
N GLU A 357 15.50 -22.14 11.42
CA GLU A 357 15.10 -23.55 11.61
C GLU A 357 14.30 -24.07 10.39
N GLN A 358 13.42 -23.24 9.81
CA GLN A 358 12.65 -23.58 8.62
C GLN A 358 13.52 -23.73 7.36
N VAL A 359 14.46 -22.80 7.13
CA VAL A 359 15.27 -22.77 5.91
C VAL A 359 16.22 -23.95 5.85
N GLY A 360 16.69 -24.46 7.00
CA GLY A 360 17.56 -25.63 7.06
C GLY A 360 18.81 -25.45 6.19
N ALA A 361 19.47 -24.30 6.36
CA ALA A 361 20.74 -23.98 5.73
C ALA A 361 21.83 -24.98 6.17
N ARG A 362 22.77 -25.29 5.28
CA ARG A 362 23.88 -26.21 5.55
C ARG A 362 25.17 -25.65 4.95
N PRO A 363 26.34 -26.06 5.47
CA PRO A 363 27.63 -25.75 4.85
C PRO A 363 27.64 -26.02 3.34
N GLY A 364 28.10 -25.05 2.56
CA GLY A 364 28.18 -25.12 1.11
C GLY A 364 26.93 -24.71 0.35
N HIS A 365 25.78 -24.49 1.00
CA HIS A 365 24.58 -24.05 0.31
C HIS A 365 24.73 -22.66 -0.33
N LYS A 366 24.03 -22.50 -1.44
CA LYS A 366 23.79 -21.25 -2.13
C LYS A 366 22.40 -20.73 -1.75
N ILE A 367 22.33 -19.57 -1.11
CA ILE A 367 21.07 -19.04 -0.55
C ILE A 367 20.75 -17.68 -1.18
N LEU A 368 19.49 -17.51 -1.56
CA LEU A 368 18.90 -16.20 -1.88
C LEU A 368 17.99 -15.77 -0.73
N GLU A 369 18.20 -14.56 -0.23
CA GLU A 369 17.33 -13.88 0.71
C GLU A 369 16.64 -12.69 0.02
N ALA A 370 15.31 -12.57 0.20
CA ALA A 370 14.53 -11.40 -0.20
C ALA A 370 14.13 -10.60 1.05
N GLY A 371 14.72 -9.41 1.21
CA GLY A 371 14.58 -8.51 2.36
C GLY A 371 15.89 -8.33 3.12
N ALA A 372 16.84 -7.57 2.57
CA ALA A 372 18.15 -7.37 3.19
C ALA A 372 18.10 -6.54 4.47
N ALA A 373 17.32 -5.46 4.48
CA ALA A 373 17.23 -4.51 5.60
C ALA A 373 18.62 -4.13 6.16
N THR A 374 18.95 -4.56 7.38
CA THR A 374 20.24 -4.28 8.02
C THR A 374 21.35 -5.25 7.65
N GLY A 375 21.03 -6.40 7.04
CA GLY A 375 21.96 -7.49 6.74
C GLY A 375 22.14 -8.53 7.85
N TYR A 376 21.42 -8.41 8.98
CA TYR A 376 21.61 -9.32 10.13
C TYR A 376 21.28 -10.79 9.80
N ASN A 377 20.10 -11.06 9.20
CA ASN A 377 19.73 -12.44 8.85
C ASN A 377 20.66 -13.00 7.75
N ALA A 378 21.03 -12.18 6.77
CA ALA A 378 22.05 -12.53 5.76
C ALA A 378 23.38 -12.96 6.39
N ALA A 379 23.84 -12.28 7.45
CA ALA A 379 25.06 -12.63 8.18
C ALA A 379 24.95 -13.98 8.90
N LEU A 380 23.80 -14.25 9.55
CA LEU A 380 23.52 -15.55 10.16
C LEU A 380 23.54 -16.68 9.11
N LEU A 381 22.88 -16.47 7.97
CA LEU A 381 22.92 -17.40 6.84
C LEU A 381 24.35 -17.60 6.32
N GLY A 382 25.13 -16.53 6.21
CA GLY A 382 26.53 -16.55 5.80
C GLY A 382 27.40 -17.44 6.70
N HIS A 383 27.20 -17.34 8.02
CA HIS A 383 27.85 -18.21 9.02
C HIS A 383 27.45 -19.67 8.83
N LEU A 384 26.16 -19.96 8.65
CA LEU A 384 25.64 -21.32 8.51
C LEU A 384 26.11 -22.05 7.26
N VAL A 385 26.36 -21.33 6.16
CA VAL A 385 26.78 -21.93 4.89
C VAL A 385 28.30 -21.92 4.68
N ALA A 386 29.07 -21.32 5.59
CA ALA A 386 30.52 -21.37 5.58
C ALA A 386 31.05 -22.83 5.63
N PRO A 387 32.27 -23.10 5.13
CA PRO A 387 33.22 -22.14 4.54
C PRO A 387 33.03 -21.90 3.03
N THR A 388 32.26 -22.72 2.33
CA THR A 388 32.17 -22.71 0.85
C THR A 388 30.88 -22.12 0.28
N GLY A 389 29.84 -21.97 1.11
CA GLY A 389 28.55 -21.45 0.68
C GLY A 389 28.55 -19.94 0.44
N ARG A 390 27.47 -19.47 -0.19
CA ARG A 390 27.28 -18.08 -0.60
C ARG A 390 25.85 -17.64 -0.35
N VAL A 391 25.69 -16.40 0.10
CA VAL A 391 24.38 -15.77 0.32
C VAL A 391 24.26 -14.52 -0.55
N TRP A 392 23.16 -14.39 -1.28
CA TRP A 392 22.74 -13.15 -1.91
C TRP A 392 21.54 -12.63 -1.14
N THR A 393 21.56 -11.37 -0.74
CA THR A 393 20.44 -10.72 -0.07
C THR A 393 19.99 -9.52 -0.90
N ILE A 394 18.69 -9.44 -1.16
CA ILE A 394 18.11 -8.45 -2.06
C ILE A 394 17.22 -7.48 -1.28
N ASP A 395 17.32 -6.19 -1.61
CA ASP A 395 16.35 -5.19 -1.17
C ASP A 395 15.97 -4.26 -2.33
N VAL A 396 14.76 -3.71 -2.27
CA VAL A 396 14.22 -2.76 -3.27
C VAL A 396 14.72 -1.34 -3.04
N ASP A 397 15.19 -1.07 -1.82
CA ASP A 397 15.61 0.25 -1.36
C ASP A 397 17.14 0.34 -1.32
N GLN A 398 17.71 1.24 -2.14
CA GLN A 398 19.17 1.40 -2.27
C GLN A 398 19.85 1.76 -0.94
N ASP A 399 19.21 2.57 -0.10
CA ASP A 399 19.69 2.94 1.23
C ASP A 399 19.79 1.73 2.18
N LEU A 400 18.86 0.76 2.09
CA LEU A 400 18.93 -0.50 2.85
C LEU A 400 20.04 -1.40 2.32
N VAL A 401 20.21 -1.48 0.99
CA VAL A 401 21.33 -2.23 0.39
C VAL A 401 22.68 -1.70 0.87
N ASP A 402 22.87 -0.38 0.89
CA ASP A 402 24.12 0.24 1.32
C ASP A 402 24.37 0.07 2.83
N THR A 403 23.31 0.12 3.63
CA THR A 403 23.33 -0.21 5.06
C THR A 403 23.79 -1.65 5.29
N ALA A 404 23.14 -2.61 4.62
CA ALA A 404 23.48 -4.03 4.71
C ALA A 404 24.94 -4.29 4.29
N ARG A 405 25.42 -3.68 3.20
CA ARG A 405 26.84 -3.80 2.76
C ARG A 405 27.80 -3.35 3.83
N THR A 406 27.50 -2.22 4.48
CA THR A 406 28.35 -1.63 5.52
C THR A 406 28.44 -2.56 6.73
N HIS A 407 27.30 -3.04 7.23
CA HIS A 407 27.26 -3.94 8.38
C HIS A 407 27.89 -5.31 8.08
N LEU A 408 27.61 -5.89 6.91
CA LEU A 408 28.19 -7.17 6.49
C LEU A 408 29.72 -7.11 6.38
N ALA A 409 30.26 -6.00 5.84
CA ALA A 409 31.70 -5.78 5.78
C ALA A 409 32.31 -5.66 7.18
N ALA A 410 31.66 -4.90 8.08
CA ALA A 410 32.11 -4.74 9.46
C ALA A 410 32.07 -6.07 10.25
N ALA A 411 31.07 -6.92 9.99
CA ALA A 411 30.94 -8.25 10.57
C ALA A 411 31.88 -9.30 9.95
N GLY A 412 32.65 -8.96 8.91
CA GLY A 412 33.54 -9.90 8.22
C GLY A 412 32.81 -10.96 7.38
N ALA A 413 31.54 -10.73 7.03
CA ALA A 413 30.69 -11.66 6.28
C ALA A 413 31.03 -11.67 4.77
N GLY A 414 32.26 -12.05 4.42
CA GLY A 414 32.80 -11.98 3.05
C GLY A 414 32.18 -12.95 2.04
N ASN A 415 31.28 -13.85 2.47
CA ASN A 415 30.52 -14.75 1.61
C ASN A 415 29.06 -14.31 1.39
N VAL A 416 28.68 -13.12 1.85
CA VAL A 416 27.36 -12.52 1.69
C VAL A 416 27.45 -11.33 0.74
N THR A 417 26.52 -11.22 -0.21
CA THR A 417 26.46 -10.11 -1.17
C THR A 417 25.08 -9.47 -1.15
N ALA A 418 25.01 -8.17 -0.82
CA ALA A 418 23.77 -7.39 -0.88
C ALA A 418 23.58 -6.71 -2.25
N VAL A 419 22.39 -6.86 -2.83
CA VAL A 419 22.04 -6.46 -4.20
C VAL A 419 20.75 -5.64 -4.21
N LEU A 420 20.71 -4.58 -5.04
CA LEU A 420 19.48 -3.84 -5.31
C LEU A 420 18.63 -4.62 -6.33
N GLY A 421 17.38 -4.91 -5.99
CA GLY A 421 16.46 -5.60 -6.89
C GLY A 421 15.10 -5.92 -6.26
N ASP A 422 14.19 -6.45 -7.07
CA ASP A 422 12.92 -6.98 -6.58
C ASP A 422 13.08 -8.45 -6.17
N GLY A 423 13.01 -8.73 -4.87
CA GLY A 423 13.12 -10.09 -4.34
C GLY A 423 12.03 -11.04 -4.86
N ALA A 424 10.88 -10.51 -5.28
CA ALA A 424 9.82 -11.31 -5.89
C ALA A 424 10.11 -11.74 -7.34
N ALA A 425 11.15 -11.17 -7.98
CA ALA A 425 11.71 -11.64 -9.26
C ALA A 425 12.88 -12.62 -9.06
N GLY A 426 13.42 -12.70 -7.84
CA GLY A 426 14.61 -13.49 -7.52
C GLY A 426 15.90 -12.89 -8.11
N LEU A 427 16.87 -13.75 -8.40
CA LEU A 427 18.18 -13.39 -8.95
C LEU A 427 18.67 -14.42 -10.00
N PRO A 428 18.05 -14.44 -11.20
CA PRO A 428 18.27 -15.49 -12.21
C PRO A 428 19.74 -15.68 -12.61
N GLU A 429 20.54 -14.61 -12.67
CA GLU A 429 21.97 -14.65 -13.01
C GLU A 429 22.81 -15.46 -12.00
N HIS A 430 22.26 -15.68 -10.82
CA HIS A 430 22.86 -16.46 -9.75
C HIS A 430 22.03 -17.70 -9.41
N ALA A 431 21.04 -18.08 -10.20
CA ALA A 431 20.39 -19.38 -10.06
C ALA A 431 21.35 -20.54 -10.45
N PRO A 432 21.08 -21.80 -10.06
CA PRO A 432 20.06 -22.21 -9.10
C PRO A 432 20.51 -22.02 -7.64
N PHE A 433 19.55 -21.89 -6.71
CA PHE A 433 19.76 -21.75 -5.27
C PHE A 433 19.31 -23.00 -4.50
N ASP A 434 20.08 -23.43 -3.51
CA ASP A 434 19.67 -24.51 -2.62
C ASP A 434 18.53 -24.08 -1.70
N ARG A 435 18.52 -22.80 -1.31
CA ARG A 435 17.47 -22.20 -0.48
C ARG A 435 17.09 -20.83 -1.00
N ILE A 436 15.80 -20.53 -0.95
CA ILE A 436 15.29 -19.17 -1.11
C ILE A 436 14.50 -18.83 0.16
N GLN A 437 14.82 -17.72 0.82
CA GLN A 437 14.15 -17.26 2.02
C GLN A 437 13.61 -15.84 1.82
N PHE A 438 12.35 -15.63 2.13
CA PHE A 438 11.76 -14.30 2.21
C PHE A 438 11.72 -13.89 3.69
N THR A 439 12.23 -12.70 4.00
CA THR A 439 12.11 -12.04 5.31
C THR A 439 11.09 -10.90 5.23
N VAL A 440 10.13 -11.04 4.32
CA VAL A 440 9.10 -10.08 3.94
C VAL A 440 7.81 -10.84 3.61
N GLY A 441 6.65 -10.27 3.93
CA GLY A 441 5.34 -10.87 3.72
C GLY A 441 4.91 -10.81 2.26
N ALA A 442 4.58 -11.95 1.67
CA ALA A 442 4.08 -12.03 0.30
C ALA A 442 2.57 -12.31 0.25
N GLY A 443 1.89 -11.70 -0.73
CA GLY A 443 0.50 -12.03 -1.06
C GLY A 443 0.38 -13.32 -1.86
N ASP A 444 1.43 -13.70 -2.58
CA ASP A 444 1.49 -14.87 -3.47
C ASP A 444 2.97 -15.27 -3.76
N ILE A 445 3.20 -16.26 -4.63
CA ILE A 445 4.53 -16.64 -5.10
C ILE A 445 4.55 -16.90 -6.61
N SER A 446 5.50 -16.27 -7.31
CA SER A 446 5.69 -16.44 -8.75
C SER A 446 6.48 -17.72 -9.09
N THR A 447 6.12 -18.35 -10.22
CA THR A 447 6.91 -19.45 -10.79
C THR A 447 8.34 -19.02 -11.11
N THR A 448 8.57 -17.74 -11.46
CA THR A 448 9.90 -17.21 -11.80
C THR A 448 10.90 -17.35 -10.65
N VAL A 449 10.46 -17.21 -9.40
CA VAL A 449 11.33 -17.42 -8.22
C VAL A 449 11.49 -18.91 -7.94
N LEU A 450 10.41 -19.68 -8.06
CA LEU A 450 10.45 -21.13 -7.84
C LEU A 450 11.38 -21.86 -8.82
N ASP A 451 11.44 -21.41 -10.08
CA ASP A 451 12.31 -21.95 -11.12
C ASP A 451 13.80 -21.72 -10.85
N GLN A 452 14.13 -20.85 -9.90
CA GLN A 452 15.51 -20.60 -9.47
C GLN A 452 15.95 -21.54 -8.34
N LEU A 453 15.08 -22.38 -7.80
CA LEU A 453 15.48 -23.41 -6.84
C LEU A 453 16.20 -24.57 -7.54
N ALA A 454 17.29 -25.02 -6.93
CA ALA A 454 17.96 -26.26 -7.29
C ALA A 454 17.03 -27.46 -7.04
N PRO A 455 17.28 -28.62 -7.68
CA PRO A 455 16.62 -29.87 -7.32
C PRO A 455 16.79 -30.18 -5.82
N GLY A 456 15.69 -30.44 -5.10
CA GLY A 456 15.70 -30.60 -3.64
C GLY A 456 15.86 -29.29 -2.87
N GLY A 457 15.76 -28.15 -3.54
CA GLY A 457 15.75 -26.84 -2.94
C GLY A 457 14.49 -26.60 -2.11
N ARG A 458 14.59 -25.66 -1.17
CA ARG A 458 13.52 -25.29 -0.25
C ARG A 458 13.24 -23.79 -0.31
N LEU A 459 11.96 -23.44 -0.40
CA LEU A 459 11.47 -22.08 -0.25
C LEU A 459 11.02 -21.86 1.20
N VAL A 460 11.46 -20.78 1.84
CA VAL A 460 10.85 -20.26 3.07
C VAL A 460 10.20 -18.93 2.76
N ILE A 461 8.90 -18.80 3.02
CA ILE A 461 8.14 -17.60 2.68
C ILE A 461 7.05 -17.30 3.72
N PRO A 462 7.05 -16.10 4.33
CA PRO A 462 5.89 -15.56 4.99
C PRO A 462 4.85 -15.23 3.94
N MET A 463 3.74 -15.95 3.95
CA MET A 463 2.67 -15.76 2.98
C MET A 463 1.35 -15.51 3.69
N ARG A 464 0.67 -14.45 3.26
CA ARG A 464 -0.70 -14.17 3.67
C ARG A 464 -1.65 -15.14 2.97
N LEU A 465 -2.57 -15.72 3.71
CA LEU A 465 -3.53 -16.71 3.22
C LEU A 465 -4.83 -16.04 2.78
N ARG A 466 -5.63 -15.54 3.73
CA ARG A 466 -6.90 -14.82 3.52
C ARG A 466 -7.13 -13.82 4.65
N GLY A 467 -7.63 -12.62 4.32
CA GLY A 467 -7.65 -11.49 5.25
C GLY A 467 -6.25 -11.23 5.81
N SER A 468 -6.14 -10.93 7.09
CA SER A 468 -4.86 -10.70 7.78
C SER A 468 -4.16 -11.98 8.26
N ILE A 469 -4.66 -13.17 7.91
CA ILE A 469 -4.02 -14.42 8.35
C ILE A 469 -2.79 -14.70 7.50
N SER A 470 -1.62 -14.73 8.13
CA SER A 470 -0.34 -15.05 7.51
C SER A 470 0.40 -16.16 8.25
N ARG A 471 1.21 -16.93 7.53
CA ARG A 471 2.09 -17.95 8.09
C ARG A 471 3.43 -17.95 7.38
N SER A 472 4.51 -18.29 8.08
CA SER A 472 5.81 -18.61 7.48
C SER A 472 5.80 -20.07 7.05
N PHE A 473 5.85 -20.32 5.75
CA PHE A 473 5.89 -21.65 5.16
C PHE A 473 7.29 -22.04 4.75
N ALA A 474 7.66 -23.29 5.00
CA ALA A 474 8.74 -23.96 4.31
C ALA A 474 8.17 -24.95 3.29
N PHE A 475 8.42 -24.75 2.01
CA PHE A 475 7.95 -25.60 0.92
C PHE A 475 9.10 -26.36 0.25
N GLU A 476 8.84 -27.61 -0.09
CA GLU A 476 9.68 -28.44 -0.96
C GLU A 476 8.85 -29.01 -2.11
N ARG A 477 9.51 -29.24 -3.24
CA ARG A 477 8.85 -29.78 -4.44
C ARG A 477 8.36 -31.21 -4.19
N ASP A 478 7.14 -31.49 -4.63
CA ASP A 478 6.48 -32.79 -4.56
C ASP A 478 5.77 -33.09 -5.89
N GLY A 479 6.51 -33.71 -6.82
CA GLY A 479 6.07 -33.82 -8.22
C GLY A 479 5.86 -32.45 -8.86
N ASP A 480 4.66 -32.23 -9.38
CA ASP A 480 4.23 -30.96 -9.97
C ASP A 480 3.58 -29.99 -8.95
N THR A 481 3.68 -30.33 -7.66
CA THR A 481 3.14 -29.54 -6.55
C THR A 481 4.24 -29.23 -5.52
N TRP A 482 3.86 -28.58 -4.44
CA TRP A 482 4.72 -28.22 -3.32
C TRP A 482 4.06 -28.67 -2.03
N LYS A 483 4.81 -29.37 -1.19
CA LYS A 483 4.36 -29.78 0.14
C LYS A 483 5.05 -28.93 1.20
N THR A 484 4.34 -28.69 2.28
CA THR A 484 4.89 -27.97 3.42
C THR A 484 5.69 -28.90 4.33
N VAL A 485 6.91 -28.48 4.69
CA VAL A 485 7.76 -29.17 5.67
C VAL A 485 7.76 -28.50 7.04
N SER A 486 7.35 -27.23 7.12
CA SER A 486 7.07 -26.50 8.37
C SER A 486 6.14 -25.31 8.08
N CYS A 487 5.28 -24.97 9.04
CA CYS A 487 4.28 -23.91 8.92
C CYS A 487 4.03 -23.20 10.25
N GLU A 488 4.69 -22.07 10.45
CA GLU A 488 4.63 -21.34 11.72
C GLU A 488 3.82 -20.06 11.59
N MET A 489 3.13 -19.64 12.66
CA MET A 489 2.45 -18.34 12.66
C MET A 489 3.50 -17.24 12.70
N ALA A 490 3.42 -16.32 11.74
CA ALA A 490 4.29 -15.16 11.69
C ALA A 490 3.64 -14.07 10.83
N THR A 491 3.95 -12.82 11.17
CA THR A 491 3.54 -11.63 10.41
C THR A 491 4.78 -10.81 10.12
N PHE A 492 4.87 -10.34 8.88
CA PHE A 492 6.01 -9.58 8.37
C PHE A 492 5.49 -8.32 7.70
N VAL A 493 6.35 -7.30 7.58
CA VAL A 493 6.08 -6.17 6.69
C VAL A 493 5.85 -6.71 5.26
N PRO A 494 4.87 -6.21 4.51
CA PRO A 494 4.54 -6.75 3.20
C PRO A 494 5.63 -6.41 2.16
N LEU A 495 5.67 -7.18 1.07
CA LEU A 495 6.32 -6.78 -0.17
C LEU A 495 5.78 -5.41 -0.58
N ARG A 496 6.56 -4.66 -1.36
CA ARG A 496 6.18 -3.30 -1.76
C ARG A 496 6.37 -3.13 -3.25
N LYS A 497 5.31 -2.70 -3.93
CA LYS A 497 5.35 -2.16 -5.30
C LYS A 497 5.97 -3.15 -6.31
N GLY A 498 5.54 -4.42 -6.30
CA GLY A 498 6.16 -5.47 -7.11
C GLY A 498 5.29 -6.71 -7.37
N ILE A 499 5.91 -7.77 -7.91
CA ILE A 499 5.25 -9.05 -8.17
C ILE A 499 4.81 -9.67 -6.84
N CYS A 500 3.59 -10.23 -6.78
CA CYS A 500 3.05 -10.86 -5.57
C CYS A 500 2.93 -9.93 -4.34
N ASP A 501 2.97 -8.61 -4.56
CA ASP A 501 2.55 -7.61 -3.59
C ASP A 501 1.05 -7.75 -3.29
N ASP A 502 0.65 -7.41 -2.08
CA ASP A 502 -0.75 -7.42 -1.65
C ASP A 502 -1.15 -6.06 -1.14
N ILE A 503 -2.20 -5.47 -1.74
CA ILE A 503 -2.65 -4.13 -1.37
C ILE A 503 -3.25 -4.19 0.03
N TYR A 504 -2.45 -3.80 1.00
CA TYR A 504 -2.82 -3.62 2.39
C TYR A 504 -3.51 -2.26 2.57
N THR A 505 -4.60 -2.21 3.32
CA THR A 505 -5.21 -0.94 3.72
C THR A 505 -5.72 -0.97 5.14
N ARG A 506 -5.50 0.13 5.86
CA ARG A 506 -6.14 0.41 7.15
C ARG A 506 -7.43 1.19 6.94
N VAL A 507 -8.50 0.71 7.56
CA VAL A 507 -9.78 1.43 7.66
C VAL A 507 -9.95 1.90 9.09
N GLN A 508 -9.80 3.20 9.31
CA GLN A 508 -9.91 3.80 10.63
C GLN A 508 -11.35 3.74 11.14
N ILE A 509 -11.55 3.28 12.38
CA ILE A 509 -12.82 3.44 13.08
C ILE A 509 -12.77 4.75 13.86
N ALA A 510 -13.80 5.58 13.68
CA ALA A 510 -13.92 6.89 14.33
C ALA A 510 -14.15 6.73 15.85
N GLY A 511 -13.99 7.83 16.59
CA GLY A 511 -14.24 7.90 18.03
C GLY A 511 -12.98 8.10 18.88
N ASP A 512 -13.16 8.20 20.20
CA ASP A 512 -12.07 8.37 21.17
C ASP A 512 -11.27 7.05 21.31
N GLY A 513 -10.27 6.86 20.44
CA GLY A 513 -9.42 5.67 20.38
C GLY A 513 -8.61 5.55 19.08
N ASP A 514 -7.90 4.44 18.90
CA ASP A 514 -7.03 4.15 17.75
C ASP A 514 -7.45 2.87 16.99
N VAL A 515 -8.70 2.44 17.18
CA VAL A 515 -9.22 1.21 16.57
C VAL A 515 -9.27 1.34 15.05
N HIS A 516 -8.66 0.39 14.35
CA HIS A 516 -8.72 0.32 12.89
C HIS A 516 -8.79 -1.12 12.42
N LEU A 517 -9.24 -1.32 11.19
CA LEU A 517 -9.28 -2.61 10.51
C LEU A 517 -8.14 -2.71 9.52
N GLU A 518 -7.45 -3.84 9.55
CA GLU A 518 -6.44 -4.21 8.57
C GLU A 518 -7.11 -5.07 7.48
N THR A 519 -7.14 -4.56 6.26
CA THR A 519 -7.82 -5.18 5.12
C THR A 519 -6.88 -5.35 3.94
N PHE A 520 -7.20 -6.31 3.07
CA PHE A 520 -6.41 -6.62 1.87
C PHE A 520 -7.28 -6.59 0.61
N SER A 521 -6.62 -6.56 -0.56
CA SER A 521 -7.24 -6.37 -1.87
C SER A 521 -8.39 -7.33 -2.20
N GLU A 522 -8.37 -8.55 -1.67
CA GLU A 522 -9.43 -9.53 -1.91
C GLU A 522 -10.69 -9.30 -1.07
N GLN A 523 -10.60 -8.48 -0.02
CA GLN A 523 -11.70 -8.28 0.91
C GLN A 523 -12.63 -7.17 0.46
N GLN A 524 -13.94 -7.41 0.59
CA GLN A 524 -14.96 -6.39 0.37
C GLN A 524 -15.20 -5.63 1.66
N VAL A 525 -15.00 -4.31 1.64
CA VAL A 525 -15.24 -3.45 2.81
C VAL A 525 -15.95 -2.16 2.39
N ASP A 526 -17.03 -1.82 3.07
CA ASP A 526 -17.70 -0.53 2.90
C ASP A 526 -16.95 0.54 3.69
N ARG A 527 -16.11 1.30 2.99
CA ARG A 527 -15.24 2.32 3.61
C ARG A 527 -16.00 3.56 4.09
N GLU A 528 -17.25 3.75 3.66
CA GLU A 528 -18.10 4.85 4.12
C GLU A 528 -18.81 4.47 5.43
N ALA A 529 -19.25 3.22 5.54
CA ALA A 529 -19.93 2.71 6.75
C ALA A 529 -18.95 2.40 7.90
N MET A 530 -17.77 1.83 7.59
CA MET A 530 -16.84 1.34 8.61
C MET A 530 -16.44 2.38 9.67
N PRO A 531 -16.16 3.66 9.35
CA PRO A 531 -15.76 4.64 10.37
C PRO A 531 -16.74 4.75 11.55
N ALA A 532 -18.05 4.65 11.31
CA ALA A 532 -19.07 4.75 12.36
C ALA A 532 -19.57 3.38 12.87
N ILE A 533 -18.97 2.26 12.43
CA ILE A 533 -19.55 0.92 12.62
C ILE A 533 -19.74 0.57 14.11
N LEU A 534 -18.77 0.91 14.95
CA LEU A 534 -18.83 0.60 16.38
C LEU A 534 -19.80 1.52 17.16
N ASP A 535 -20.37 2.55 16.53
CA ASP A 535 -21.43 3.40 17.11
C ASP A 535 -22.83 2.81 16.88
N THR A 536 -22.96 1.80 16.01
CA THR A 536 -24.22 1.06 15.87
C THR A 536 -24.44 0.14 17.08
N PRO A 537 -25.69 -0.27 17.36
CA PRO A 537 -25.99 -1.24 18.41
C PRO A 537 -25.12 -2.51 18.29
N ALA A 538 -24.61 -2.96 19.44
CA ALA A 538 -23.82 -4.17 19.54
C ALA A 538 -24.73 -5.41 19.66
N HIS A 539 -24.41 -6.45 18.90
CA HIS A 539 -25.14 -7.73 18.92
C HIS A 539 -24.20 -8.86 19.35
N PRO A 540 -24.17 -9.23 20.64
CA PRO A 540 -23.32 -10.30 21.13
C PRO A 540 -23.91 -11.68 20.79
N ALA A 541 -23.07 -12.57 20.28
CA ALA A 541 -23.30 -14.01 20.18
C ALA A 541 -22.22 -14.72 21.00
N TYR A 542 -22.61 -15.62 21.92
CA TYR A 542 -21.66 -16.29 22.80
C TYR A 542 -21.56 -17.76 22.43
N THR A 543 -20.33 -18.24 22.29
CA THR A 543 -20.06 -19.66 22.03
C THR A 543 -19.93 -20.43 23.34
N GLY A 544 -20.07 -21.76 23.26
CA GLY A 544 -19.68 -22.67 24.34
C GLY A 544 -18.17 -22.95 24.43
N VAL A 545 -17.36 -22.42 23.51
CA VAL A 545 -15.95 -22.79 23.32
C VAL A 545 -15.06 -22.09 24.33
N LYS A 546 -14.19 -22.86 25.00
CA LYS A 546 -13.34 -22.40 26.10
C LYS A 546 -11.87 -22.54 25.74
N PHE A 547 -11.13 -21.44 25.86
CA PHE A 547 -9.68 -21.45 25.79
C PHE A 547 -9.07 -21.44 27.20
N ARG A 548 -7.94 -22.10 27.36
CA ARG A 548 -7.12 -22.13 28.56
C ARG A 548 -5.75 -21.51 28.30
N GLN A 549 -4.97 -21.35 29.37
CA GLN A 549 -3.66 -20.72 29.28
C GLN A 549 -2.73 -21.61 28.44
N GLY A 550 -2.14 -21.05 27.39
CA GLY A 550 -1.27 -21.77 26.46
C GLY A 550 -1.99 -22.32 25.23
N ASP A 551 -3.32 -22.26 25.18
CA ASP A 551 -4.07 -22.74 24.02
C ASP A 551 -3.80 -21.89 22.77
N PRO A 552 -3.51 -22.51 21.62
CA PRO A 552 -3.16 -21.79 20.41
C PRO A 552 -4.39 -21.21 19.70
N TRP A 553 -4.46 -19.89 19.57
CA TRP A 553 -5.54 -19.19 18.84
C TRP A 553 -5.41 -19.27 17.32
N GLN A 554 -4.21 -19.61 16.82
CA GLN A 554 -3.91 -19.61 15.39
C GLN A 554 -4.81 -20.54 14.56
N TRP A 555 -5.30 -21.64 15.16
CA TRP A 555 -6.07 -22.66 14.44
C TRP A 555 -7.52 -22.21 14.21
N VAL A 556 -8.17 -21.64 15.24
CA VAL A 556 -9.50 -21.05 15.04
C VAL A 556 -9.45 -19.86 14.09
N TYR A 557 -8.37 -19.07 14.09
CA TYR A 557 -8.20 -17.97 13.12
C TYR A 557 -8.05 -18.47 11.69
N LEU A 558 -7.22 -19.51 11.48
CA LEU A 558 -7.07 -20.13 10.18
C LEU A 558 -8.39 -20.73 9.69
N TRP A 559 -9.11 -21.42 10.58
CA TRP A 559 -10.42 -21.97 10.27
C TRP A 559 -11.39 -20.89 9.80
N LEU A 560 -11.58 -19.85 10.60
CA LEU A 560 -12.47 -18.73 10.28
C LEU A 560 -12.08 -18.05 8.97
N ALA A 561 -10.78 -17.84 8.73
CA ALA A 561 -10.32 -17.29 7.46
C ALA A 561 -10.61 -18.18 6.25
N CYS A 562 -10.71 -19.49 6.42
CA CYS A 562 -11.12 -20.42 5.36
C CYS A 562 -12.64 -20.41 5.15
N VAL A 563 -13.43 -20.55 6.22
CA VAL A 563 -14.88 -20.79 6.10
C VAL A 563 -15.70 -19.51 5.93
N LEU A 564 -15.19 -18.35 6.33
CA LEU A 564 -15.88 -17.08 6.15
C LEU A 564 -15.66 -16.53 4.72
N PRO A 565 -16.71 -15.96 4.10
CA PRO A 565 -16.65 -15.52 2.71
C PRO A 565 -15.63 -14.40 2.47
N ASN A 566 -15.37 -13.56 3.47
CA ASN A 566 -14.48 -12.40 3.38
C ASN A 566 -13.20 -12.53 4.22
N GLY A 567 -12.87 -13.75 4.66
CA GLY A 567 -11.72 -14.02 5.52
C GLY A 567 -11.84 -13.40 6.92
N LEU A 568 -10.69 -13.23 7.58
CA LEU A 568 -10.59 -12.68 8.93
C LEU A 568 -9.53 -11.58 8.97
N SER A 569 -9.90 -10.39 9.44
CA SER A 569 -9.05 -9.20 9.50
C SER A 569 -8.56 -8.94 10.92
N ARG A 570 -7.35 -8.40 11.05
CA ARG A 570 -6.90 -7.82 12.31
C ARG A 570 -7.64 -6.50 12.56
N MET A 571 -7.98 -6.27 13.82
CA MET A 571 -8.67 -5.06 14.29
C MET A 571 -7.98 -4.55 15.56
N PRO A 572 -6.74 -4.04 15.45
CA PRO A 572 -5.99 -3.50 16.59
C PRO A 572 -6.60 -2.20 17.14
N GLY A 573 -6.18 -1.85 18.34
CA GLY A 573 -6.50 -0.58 19.00
C GLY A 573 -7.44 -0.71 20.18
N ARG A 574 -7.78 0.43 20.78
CA ARG A 574 -8.62 0.53 21.98
C ARG A 574 -9.54 1.73 21.86
N ARG A 575 -10.80 1.55 22.25
CA ARG A 575 -11.79 2.63 22.37
C ARG A 575 -12.89 2.23 23.34
N ALA A 576 -13.64 3.20 23.87
CA ALA A 576 -14.84 2.90 24.65
C ALA A 576 -15.89 2.13 23.83
N GLY A 577 -16.48 1.08 24.42
CA GLY A 577 -17.46 0.22 23.75
C GLY A 577 -16.85 -0.85 22.83
N PHE A 578 -15.54 -0.84 22.58
CA PHE A 578 -14.82 -1.93 21.94
C PHE A 578 -14.27 -2.88 23.01
N THR A 579 -14.74 -4.14 23.01
CA THR A 579 -14.40 -5.16 24.02
C THR A 579 -13.64 -6.33 23.40
N PRO A 580 -12.40 -6.11 22.92
CA PRO A 580 -11.62 -7.14 22.25
C PRO A 580 -11.22 -8.29 23.18
N HIS A 581 -10.91 -9.44 22.59
CA HIS A 581 -10.39 -10.60 23.34
C HIS A 581 -8.94 -10.43 23.80
N PHE A 582 -8.16 -9.52 23.19
CA PHE A 582 -6.80 -9.22 23.62
C PHE A 582 -6.55 -7.74 23.83
N ALA A 583 -5.48 -7.45 24.59
CA ALA A 583 -5.06 -6.09 24.91
C ALA A 583 -4.59 -5.30 23.69
N TRP A 584 -4.13 -5.96 22.63
CA TRP A 584 -3.75 -5.32 21.38
C TRP A 584 -4.94 -5.00 20.47
N GLY A 585 -6.11 -5.63 20.71
CA GLY A 585 -7.29 -5.54 19.85
C GLY A 585 -7.90 -6.91 19.57
N SER A 586 -8.57 -7.04 18.43
CA SER A 586 -9.31 -8.25 18.06
C SER A 586 -9.06 -8.72 16.62
N MET A 587 -9.65 -9.85 16.27
CA MET A 587 -9.85 -10.33 14.91
C MET A 587 -11.32 -10.12 14.56
N ALA A 588 -11.60 -9.70 13.32
CA ALA A 588 -12.93 -9.33 12.87
C ALA A 588 -13.27 -9.98 11.52
N ALA A 589 -14.49 -10.51 11.43
CA ALA A 589 -15.13 -10.87 10.19
C ALA A 589 -15.81 -9.62 9.60
N LEU A 590 -15.82 -9.54 8.26
CA LEU A 590 -16.36 -8.42 7.51
C LEU A 590 -17.38 -8.92 6.49
N ASP A 591 -18.45 -8.17 6.30
CA ASP A 591 -19.43 -8.42 5.25
C ASP A 591 -20.01 -7.09 4.75
N GLY A 592 -19.26 -6.42 3.86
CA GLY A 592 -19.60 -5.11 3.33
C GLY A 592 -19.64 -4.03 4.41
N ASP A 593 -20.85 -3.65 4.80
CA ASP A 593 -21.20 -2.63 5.81
C ASP A 593 -21.38 -3.19 7.23
N THR A 594 -21.13 -4.49 7.42
CA THR A 594 -21.34 -5.23 8.67
C THR A 594 -20.01 -5.83 9.16
N LEU A 595 -19.79 -5.79 10.47
CA LEU A 595 -18.56 -6.27 11.11
C LEU A 595 -18.89 -7.11 12.34
N ALA A 596 -18.16 -8.20 12.57
CA ALA A 596 -18.24 -8.97 13.80
C ALA A 596 -16.85 -9.30 14.35
N TYR A 597 -16.53 -8.84 15.56
CA TYR A 597 -15.22 -9.04 16.19
C TYR A 597 -15.27 -10.03 17.36
N LEU A 598 -14.15 -10.71 17.61
CA LEU A 598 -14.03 -11.68 18.71
C LEU A 598 -13.89 -11.00 20.07
N THR A 599 -14.59 -11.51 21.07
CA THR A 599 -14.51 -11.11 22.48
C THR A 599 -14.32 -12.34 23.36
N ILE A 600 -14.03 -12.15 24.65
CA ILE A 600 -13.96 -13.25 25.62
C ILE A 600 -14.70 -12.90 26.90
N ARG A 601 -15.19 -13.94 27.57
CA ARG A 601 -15.62 -13.86 28.96
C ARG A 601 -14.81 -14.83 29.80
N GLU A 602 -14.22 -14.30 30.84
CA GLU A 602 -13.52 -15.12 31.82
C GLU A 602 -14.50 -15.93 32.66
N GLY A 603 -14.11 -17.17 32.95
CA GLY A 603 -14.81 -18.03 33.89
C GLY A 603 -13.86 -19.02 34.57
N GLN A 604 -14.42 -19.82 35.47
CA GLN A 604 -13.69 -20.87 36.16
C GLN A 604 -14.58 -22.11 36.26
N ASP A 605 -14.00 -23.28 35.98
CA ASP A 605 -14.63 -24.57 36.20
C ASP A 605 -13.66 -25.52 36.93
N THR A 606 -14.00 -26.81 37.00
CA THR A 606 -13.23 -27.83 37.70
C THR A 606 -11.82 -28.05 37.14
N GLU A 607 -11.57 -27.67 35.88
CA GLU A 607 -10.27 -27.76 35.22
C GLU A 607 -9.47 -26.45 35.31
N GLY A 608 -10.04 -25.43 35.96
CA GLY A 608 -9.37 -24.16 36.23
C GLY A 608 -9.97 -22.99 35.45
N ARG A 609 -9.16 -21.93 35.32
CA ARG A 609 -9.56 -20.70 34.63
C ARG A 609 -9.71 -20.96 33.12
N PHE A 610 -10.73 -20.36 32.52
CA PHE A 610 -10.95 -20.38 31.08
C PHE A 610 -11.42 -19.03 30.56
N TRP A 611 -11.29 -18.85 29.25
CA TRP A 611 -11.81 -17.72 28.50
C TRP A 611 -12.77 -18.25 27.44
N ALA A 612 -14.07 -18.04 27.66
CA ALA A 612 -15.11 -18.44 26.71
C ALA A 612 -15.17 -17.45 25.56
N ILE A 613 -15.09 -17.94 24.32
CA ILE A 613 -15.11 -17.08 23.13
C ILE A 613 -16.54 -16.55 22.91
N GLY A 614 -16.63 -15.26 22.61
CA GLY A 614 -17.83 -14.63 22.08
C GLY A 614 -17.51 -13.84 20.82
N VAL A 615 -18.57 -13.34 20.21
CA VAL A 615 -18.53 -12.50 19.02
C VAL A 615 -19.45 -11.32 19.25
N ILE A 616 -19.04 -10.12 18.82
CA ILE A 616 -19.88 -8.93 18.88
C ILE A 616 -20.02 -8.36 17.48
N GLY A 617 -21.25 -8.35 16.97
CA GLY A 617 -21.62 -7.80 15.67
C GLY A 617 -22.04 -6.34 15.73
N HIS A 618 -21.74 -5.61 14.66
CA HIS A 618 -22.13 -4.23 14.39
C HIS A 618 -22.53 -4.06 12.92
N GLY A 619 -23.36 -3.07 12.61
CA GLY A 619 -23.90 -2.81 11.27
C GLY A 619 -25.26 -3.46 10.97
N PRO A 620 -25.79 -3.29 9.76
CA PRO A 620 -27.16 -3.67 9.40
C PRO A 620 -27.48 -5.16 9.56
N ARG A 621 -26.49 -6.04 9.42
CA ARG A 621 -26.64 -7.51 9.61
C ARG A 621 -25.85 -8.04 10.81
N ALA A 622 -25.59 -7.20 11.80
CA ALA A 622 -24.78 -7.50 12.99
C ALA A 622 -25.09 -8.85 13.63
N ALA A 623 -26.37 -9.12 13.94
CA ALA A 623 -26.79 -10.36 14.58
C ALA A 623 -26.53 -11.60 13.69
N VAL A 624 -26.77 -11.49 12.39
CA VAL A 624 -26.57 -12.59 11.44
C VAL A 624 -25.08 -12.92 11.33
N LEU A 625 -24.23 -11.91 11.15
CA LEU A 625 -22.78 -12.13 11.02
C LEU A 625 -22.18 -12.64 12.34
N ALA A 626 -22.60 -12.09 13.49
CA ALA A 626 -22.13 -12.56 14.79
C ALA A 626 -22.47 -14.04 15.02
N GLU A 627 -23.70 -14.47 14.70
CA GLU A 627 -24.10 -15.87 14.82
C GLU A 627 -23.41 -16.78 13.81
N GLN A 628 -23.15 -16.30 12.59
CA GLN A 628 -22.39 -17.06 11.60
C GLN A 628 -20.96 -17.33 12.09
N VAL A 629 -20.28 -16.33 12.66
CA VAL A 629 -18.94 -16.47 13.22
C VAL A 629 -18.97 -17.38 14.45
N ALA A 630 -19.94 -17.21 15.35
CA ALA A 630 -20.10 -18.05 16.54
C ALA A 630 -20.31 -19.52 16.16
N THR A 631 -21.20 -19.80 15.20
CA THR A 631 -21.44 -21.14 14.66
C THR A 631 -20.17 -21.73 14.08
N ALA A 632 -19.41 -20.96 13.29
CA ALA A 632 -18.16 -21.43 12.71
C ALA A 632 -17.09 -21.77 13.78
N ILE A 633 -17.05 -21.04 14.90
CA ILE A 633 -16.17 -21.35 16.04
C ILE A 633 -16.57 -22.67 16.71
N GLU A 634 -17.87 -22.91 16.89
CA GLU A 634 -18.39 -24.15 17.48
C GLU A 634 -18.18 -25.36 16.57
N GLU A 635 -18.31 -25.18 15.25
CA GLU A 635 -17.94 -26.20 14.25
C GLU A 635 -16.45 -26.55 14.34
N TRP A 636 -15.58 -25.54 14.43
CA TRP A 636 -14.14 -25.76 14.60
C TRP A 636 -13.83 -26.54 15.87
N GLU A 637 -14.39 -26.15 17.02
CA GLU A 637 -14.14 -26.86 18.29
C GLU A 637 -14.59 -28.33 18.22
N ARG A 638 -15.75 -28.59 17.61
CA ARG A 638 -16.31 -29.94 17.48
C ARG A 638 -15.44 -30.85 16.61
N ASP A 639 -14.96 -30.34 15.48
CA ASP A 639 -14.37 -31.17 14.43
C ASP A 639 -12.82 -31.09 14.40
N TYR A 640 -12.24 -29.96 14.82
CA TYR A 640 -10.82 -29.62 14.58
C TYR A 640 -10.11 -28.89 15.73
N GLY A 641 -10.72 -28.76 16.92
CA GLY A 641 -10.24 -27.90 18.03
C GLY A 641 -8.79 -28.12 18.45
N ASN A 642 -8.31 -27.44 19.49
CA ASN A 642 -6.88 -27.44 19.87
C ASN A 642 -6.29 -28.81 20.25
N HIS A 643 -7.11 -29.85 20.39
CA HIS A 643 -6.69 -31.22 20.64
C HIS A 643 -6.61 -32.09 19.37
N ALA A 644 -7.05 -31.58 18.23
CA ALA A 644 -6.92 -32.25 16.93
C ALA A 644 -5.50 -32.08 16.35
N PRO A 645 -5.08 -32.95 15.41
CA PRO A 645 -3.83 -32.75 14.70
C PRO A 645 -3.83 -31.42 13.93
N ALA A 646 -2.67 -30.76 13.84
CA ALA A 646 -2.53 -29.53 13.07
C ALA A 646 -2.83 -29.77 11.58
N PRO A 647 -3.43 -28.80 10.87
CA PRO A 647 -3.72 -28.93 9.45
C PRO A 647 -2.42 -28.99 8.61
N GLY A 648 -2.48 -29.78 7.55
CA GLY A 648 -1.47 -29.82 6.50
C GLY A 648 -1.66 -28.69 5.48
N PHE A 649 -0.63 -28.45 4.67
CA PHE A 649 -0.69 -27.46 3.60
C PHE A 649 -0.01 -27.98 2.34
N ARG A 650 -0.62 -27.70 1.19
CA ARG A 650 -0.09 -27.98 -0.15
C ARG A 650 -0.27 -26.76 -1.04
N MET A 651 0.62 -26.60 -2.00
CA MET A 651 0.57 -25.51 -2.96
C MET A 651 0.86 -26.02 -4.38
N ALA A 652 0.24 -25.42 -5.38
CA ALA A 652 0.57 -25.62 -6.78
C ALA A 652 0.64 -24.28 -7.50
N THR A 653 1.45 -24.22 -8.55
CA THR A 653 1.68 -23.04 -9.39
C THR A 653 1.67 -23.45 -10.86
N GLY A 654 1.65 -22.47 -11.77
CA GLY A 654 1.68 -22.72 -13.22
C GLY A 654 0.54 -23.63 -13.70
N ASP A 655 0.83 -24.54 -14.63
CA ASP A 655 -0.17 -25.42 -15.26
C ASP A 655 -0.86 -26.38 -14.27
N SER A 656 -0.20 -26.68 -13.13
CA SER A 656 -0.73 -27.55 -12.09
C SER A 656 -1.61 -26.82 -11.07
N ARG A 657 -1.60 -25.48 -11.07
CA ARG A 657 -2.34 -24.63 -10.12
C ARG A 657 -3.82 -25.02 -10.05
N ASP A 658 -4.50 -25.08 -11.19
CA ASP A 658 -5.94 -25.34 -11.23
C ASP A 658 -6.31 -26.83 -11.08
N GLN A 659 -5.31 -27.70 -11.18
CA GLN A 659 -5.45 -29.15 -11.00
C GLN A 659 -5.39 -29.55 -9.53
N LEU A 660 -4.80 -28.73 -8.67
CA LEU A 660 -4.76 -28.98 -7.24
C LEU A 660 -6.18 -28.90 -6.64
N LYS A 661 -6.67 -30.01 -6.08
CA LYS A 661 -8.02 -30.17 -5.51
C LYS A 661 -7.99 -30.43 -4.00
N ALA A 662 -9.00 -29.91 -3.31
CA ALA A 662 -9.30 -30.19 -1.91
C ALA A 662 -10.57 -31.05 -1.80
N ALA A 663 -10.75 -31.74 -0.66
CA ALA A 663 -11.99 -32.46 -0.37
C ALA A 663 -13.17 -31.49 -0.17
N ASP A 664 -12.92 -30.35 0.48
CA ASP A 664 -13.88 -29.26 0.68
C ASP A 664 -13.37 -27.99 -0.03
N PRO A 665 -14.15 -27.41 -0.96
CA PRO A 665 -13.79 -26.17 -1.65
C PRO A 665 -13.50 -24.98 -0.71
N ARG A 666 -14.05 -24.95 0.51
CA ARG A 666 -13.79 -23.88 1.50
C ARG A 666 -12.33 -23.80 1.94
N PHE A 667 -11.56 -24.87 1.74
CA PHE A 667 -10.14 -24.91 2.10
C PHE A 667 -9.20 -24.67 0.92
N ILE A 668 -9.75 -24.30 -0.25
CA ILE A 668 -8.99 -23.83 -1.40
C ILE A 668 -8.77 -22.33 -1.25
N ILE A 669 -7.52 -21.91 -1.30
CA ILE A 669 -7.11 -20.51 -1.31
C ILE A 669 -6.49 -20.22 -2.68
N ASP A 670 -7.29 -19.63 -3.55
CA ASP A 670 -6.86 -19.22 -4.89
C ASP A 670 -6.17 -17.86 -4.86
N LYS A 671 -4.95 -17.82 -5.39
CA LYS A 671 -4.15 -16.61 -5.61
C LYS A 671 -3.81 -16.45 -7.09
N PRO A 672 -3.42 -15.28 -7.59
CA PRO A 672 -3.15 -15.08 -9.01
C PRO A 672 -2.17 -16.09 -9.65
N ALA A 673 -1.06 -16.41 -8.98
CA ALA A 673 0.01 -17.28 -9.45
C ALA A 673 0.03 -18.66 -8.76
N SER A 674 -0.54 -18.79 -7.56
CA SER A 674 -0.59 -20.05 -6.82
C SER A 674 -1.99 -20.45 -6.37
N ARG A 675 -2.16 -21.72 -6.03
CA ARG A 675 -3.31 -22.24 -5.27
C ARG A 675 -2.77 -22.96 -4.05
N LEU A 676 -3.30 -22.62 -2.88
CA LEU A 676 -3.04 -23.32 -1.63
C LEU A 676 -4.24 -24.16 -1.22
N ILE A 677 -3.96 -25.26 -0.54
CA ILE A 677 -4.95 -26.07 0.15
C ILE A 677 -4.56 -26.18 1.62
N VAL A 678 -5.55 -25.97 2.47
CA VAL A 678 -5.49 -26.29 3.90
C VAL A 678 -6.11 -27.66 4.11
N ASP A 679 -5.30 -28.66 4.40
CA ASP A 679 -5.76 -30.02 4.63
C ASP A 679 -6.05 -30.21 6.12
N TRP A 680 -7.30 -30.01 6.51
CA TRP A 680 -7.76 -30.36 7.85
C TRP A 680 -7.92 -31.89 7.96
N PRO A 681 -7.38 -32.52 9.02
CA PRO A 681 -7.31 -33.98 9.16
C PRO A 681 -8.64 -34.68 9.44
#